data_AF-A0A2H3JQF9-F1
#
_entry.id   AF-A0A2H3JQF9-F1
#
_cell.length_a   1.000
_cell.length_b   1.000
_cell.length_c   1.000
_cell.angle_alpha   90.00
_cell.angle_beta   90.00
_cell.angle_gamma   90.00
#
_symmetry.space_group_name_H-M   'P 1'
#
loop_
_entity.id
_entity.type
_entity.pdbx_description
1 polymer ?
#
loop_
_entity_poly.entity_id
_entity_poly.type
_entity_poly.pdbx_seq_one_letter_code
_entity_poly.pdbx_strand_id
1 'polypeptide(L)'
;MSKVVAYRVVKRKPGAANSATAPTKAAISSTTSKVANPSIAHETSSKRVSEVVTTNGKHVPACDLDPSKEEQMQIDDRSAKRGKGREGNSQSNADLPRSRRIYLTWQRMPGERFMHKARPRGTRTPNGLMWGHTLGDFFWVNRFAPEKSGEPPLAAVRTVWSRSMLKEWGEGYDETAFEGPEPPPRRRRPWPVLRVPKRRMERDRSTPLLGVIDEGCDNKDGRVKFYKIRPDILEESDEEDALRGCNEDEDEEPMMVPVDPNNPAHGFPYSELWAPHIRDAFTIRDALLTIDPQFMIKRSGVADLSREQQKAGAVVAAVIEDKRPEDDVYAAMERNVVKLEFEDEEAQGPLPEPFIPKSLPHESFFEPSVVAQLPKLEEFIPEQYFPDELRVFRKGKDAVTFKRILPQFKRDATPDALSPRVGQLWMSDSMVGFGSHSKVIRAPLALPPPLTAYGPHHKVTVAAKTARGLASARNHLRNEAHIFAGFPRHLQEEWCGYNHVPPIKHPVPVGAVVPKFFGYYVPVDSDGQAVDRLYYNYDVRVSGLSPILLMEECGTPIEPENFSLDDRSECYSLILRLHIEDILHNSLYTRNILWQPGPLTKPPEQRSRRTPSFRIIDFGRSENIEGEDMLRSKRFSFITERGSAQKQLLIEEFDY
;
A
#
# COMPACT_ATOMS: atom_id res chain seq x y z
N MET A 1 24.55 68.55 27.51
CA MET A 1 23.28 69.23 27.92
C MET A 1 22.10 68.49 27.29
N SER A 2 20.87 68.71 27.76
CA SER A 2 19.59 68.23 27.18
C SER A 2 19.50 66.70 26.94
N LYS A 3 19.10 65.89 27.93
CA LYS A 3 17.69 65.57 28.29
C LYS A 3 16.83 64.99 27.15
N VAL A 4 16.55 63.69 27.25
CA VAL A 4 15.30 63.04 26.78
C VAL A 4 14.66 62.37 28.00
N VAL A 5 13.34 62.28 28.05
CA VAL A 5 12.58 61.86 29.25
C VAL A 5 12.13 60.39 29.13
N ALA A 6 12.26 59.64 30.23
CA ALA A 6 11.66 58.33 30.40
C ALA A 6 10.68 58.35 31.58
N TYR A 7 9.49 57.75 31.42
CA TYR A 7 8.54 57.55 32.51
C TYR A 7 8.46 56.07 32.91
N ARG A 8 8.23 55.85 34.20
CA ARG A 8 8.38 54.57 34.90
C ARG A 8 7.17 54.37 35.81
N VAL A 9 6.48 53.24 35.70
CA VAL A 9 5.37 52.85 36.59
C VAL A 9 5.75 51.58 37.34
N VAL A 10 5.46 51.52 38.64
CA VAL A 10 5.86 50.42 39.53
C VAL A 10 4.69 49.96 40.40
N LYS A 11 4.66 48.65 40.66
CA LYS A 11 3.69 47.85 41.45
C LYS A 11 3.24 48.45 42.79
N ARG A 12 2.04 48.06 43.26
CA ARG A 12 1.74 47.66 44.66
C ARG A 12 0.47 46.77 44.79
N LYS A 13 0.44 45.91 45.82
CA LYS A 13 -0.71 45.21 46.47
C LYS A 13 -0.82 45.77 47.93
N PRO A 14 -1.53 45.21 48.97
CA PRO A 14 -2.54 44.12 49.09
C PRO A 14 -3.75 44.36 50.07
N GLY A 15 -4.65 43.36 50.23
CA GLY A 15 -5.54 43.10 51.42
C GLY A 15 -6.84 43.92 51.56
N ALA A 16 -7.81 43.67 52.48
CA ALA A 16 -8.24 42.53 53.34
C ALA A 16 -9.44 42.99 54.24
N ALA A 17 -10.33 42.21 54.91
CA ALA A 17 -10.89 40.84 54.76
C ALA A 17 -12.07 40.62 55.79
N ASN A 18 -12.79 39.46 55.71
CA ASN A 18 -13.68 38.82 56.73
C ASN A 18 -15.08 39.39 57.12
N SER A 19 -16.11 38.52 57.09
CA SER A 19 -16.88 37.98 58.25
C SER A 19 -18.06 37.08 57.80
N ALA A 20 -18.79 36.38 58.69
CA ALA A 20 -19.69 35.25 58.35
C ALA A 20 -20.90 35.05 59.28
N THR A 21 -21.99 34.42 58.77
CA THR A 21 -23.06 33.71 59.54
C THR A 21 -23.93 32.81 58.63
N ALA A 22 -24.70 31.88 59.23
CA ALA A 22 -25.73 31.00 58.62
C ALA A 22 -26.93 30.88 59.63
N PRO A 23 -27.98 30.01 59.51
CA PRO A 23 -28.40 29.05 58.47
C PRO A 23 -29.94 29.06 58.18
N THR A 24 -30.53 27.93 57.70
CA THR A 24 -31.89 27.35 58.01
C THR A 24 -32.81 26.97 56.82
N LYS A 25 -33.78 26.06 57.08
CA LYS A 25 -34.55 25.15 56.18
C LYS A 25 -35.92 25.67 55.68
N ALA A 26 -36.36 25.23 54.50
CA ALA A 26 -37.72 24.73 54.14
C ALA A 26 -37.69 24.20 52.67
N ALA A 27 -38.34 23.12 52.17
CA ALA A 27 -39.48 22.24 52.53
C ALA A 27 -40.83 22.56 51.82
N ILE A 28 -41.68 21.52 51.62
CA ILE A 28 -43.00 21.48 50.90
C ILE A 28 -42.84 21.29 49.36
N SER A 29 -43.23 20.18 48.69
CA SER A 29 -44.48 19.36 48.61
C SER A 29 -45.51 19.95 47.61
N SER A 30 -45.60 19.51 46.35
CA SER A 30 -46.24 18.28 45.80
C SER A 30 -47.79 18.24 45.91
N THR A 31 -48.47 17.92 44.80
CA THR A 31 -49.92 17.57 44.76
C THR A 31 -50.25 16.76 43.49
N THR A 32 -51.31 15.93 43.52
CA THR A 32 -51.62 14.94 42.46
C THR A 32 -53.12 14.83 42.10
N SER A 33 -53.41 14.61 40.80
CA SER A 33 -54.71 14.16 40.25
C SER A 33 -54.50 13.71 38.78
N LYS A 34 -54.67 12.46 38.29
CA LYS A 34 -55.44 11.25 38.65
C LYS A 34 -56.83 11.19 38.00
N VAL A 35 -57.18 10.02 37.43
CA VAL A 35 -58.44 9.68 36.68
C VAL A 35 -58.45 10.28 35.25
N ALA A 36 -58.90 9.60 34.17
CA ALA A 36 -59.72 8.39 34.03
C ALA A 36 -59.12 7.30 33.10
N ASN A 37 -59.66 6.08 33.24
CA ASN A 37 -59.57 4.97 32.29
C ASN A 37 -60.90 4.93 31.48
N PRO A 38 -60.99 4.25 30.31
CA PRO A 38 -61.48 2.87 30.39
C PRO A 38 -60.94 1.89 29.34
N SER A 39 -60.92 0.61 29.72
CA SER A 39 -60.77 -0.55 28.85
C SER A 39 -62.11 -1.27 28.69
N ILE A 40 -62.49 -1.65 27.46
CA ILE A 40 -63.41 -2.75 27.18
C ILE A 40 -62.78 -3.61 26.08
N ALA A 41 -63.00 -4.92 26.13
CA ALA A 41 -62.31 -5.92 25.31
C ALA A 41 -63.27 -6.70 24.40
N HIS A 42 -62.69 -7.48 23.48
CA HIS A 42 -63.31 -8.57 22.69
C HIS A 42 -64.59 -8.27 21.91
N GLU A 43 -64.53 -8.49 20.59
CA GLU A 43 -65.30 -9.62 20.05
C GLU A 43 -64.64 -10.22 18.80
N THR A 44 -64.89 -11.51 18.57
CA THR A 44 -64.43 -12.26 17.39
C THR A 44 -65.53 -12.36 16.35
N SER A 45 -65.24 -12.07 15.08
CA SER A 45 -66.12 -12.44 13.97
C SER A 45 -65.31 -12.88 12.74
N SER A 46 -65.95 -13.64 11.86
CA SER A 46 -65.31 -14.36 10.75
C SER A 46 -66.13 -14.22 9.46
N LYS A 47 -65.45 -14.51 8.34
CA LYS A 47 -65.96 -14.82 6.98
C LYS A 47 -66.03 -13.70 5.94
N ARG A 48 -65.63 -14.15 4.74
CA ARG A 48 -66.06 -13.79 3.36
C ARG A 48 -65.43 -12.58 2.64
N VAL A 49 -64.46 -12.95 1.79
CA VAL A 49 -64.59 -12.94 0.31
C VAL A 49 -65.26 -11.71 -0.31
N SER A 50 -64.43 -10.92 -1.00
CA SER A 50 -64.77 -10.31 -2.29
C SER A 50 -63.51 -10.17 -3.15
N GLU A 51 -63.60 -10.52 -4.42
CA GLU A 51 -62.51 -10.45 -5.40
C GLU A 51 -62.07 -9.01 -5.69
N VAL A 52 -60.76 -8.78 -5.93
CA VAL A 52 -60.28 -7.58 -6.63
C VAL A 52 -59.19 -7.96 -7.63
N VAL A 53 -59.61 -8.05 -8.90
CA VAL A 53 -58.89 -7.72 -10.16
C VAL A 53 -57.35 -7.83 -10.14
N THR A 54 -56.82 -8.85 -10.83
CA THR A 54 -55.44 -8.88 -11.31
C THR A 54 -55.23 -7.94 -12.51
N THR A 55 -54.54 -6.82 -12.32
CA THR A 55 -54.15 -5.93 -13.43
C THR A 55 -52.80 -6.33 -14.03
N ASN A 56 -52.82 -6.78 -15.28
CA ASN A 56 -51.69 -7.20 -16.12
C ASN A 56 -50.34 -6.51 -15.83
N GLY A 57 -49.40 -7.25 -15.23
CA GLY A 57 -47.99 -6.88 -15.24
C GLY A 57 -47.40 -7.08 -16.64
N LYS A 58 -46.92 -6.02 -17.28
CA LYS A 58 -46.11 -6.15 -18.50
C LYS A 58 -44.71 -6.61 -18.10
N HIS A 59 -44.35 -7.83 -18.47
CA HIS A 59 -42.94 -8.22 -18.52
C HIS A 59 -42.18 -7.28 -19.46
N VAL A 60 -41.16 -6.61 -18.93
CA VAL A 60 -40.06 -6.08 -19.73
C VAL A 60 -39.23 -7.31 -20.15
N PRO A 61 -38.78 -7.42 -21.42
CA PRO A 61 -37.87 -8.50 -21.79
C PRO A 61 -36.58 -8.40 -20.97
N ALA A 62 -36.09 -9.56 -20.50
CA ALA A 62 -34.73 -9.63 -19.98
C ALA A 62 -33.73 -9.25 -21.07
N CYS A 63 -32.53 -8.84 -20.68
CA CYS A 63 -31.47 -8.57 -21.65
C CYS A 63 -31.06 -9.88 -22.34
N ASP A 64 -31.41 -10.03 -23.62
CA ASP A 64 -30.93 -11.11 -24.48
C ASP A 64 -29.41 -10.97 -24.71
N LEU A 65 -28.63 -11.42 -23.74
CA LEU A 65 -27.21 -11.73 -23.87
C LEU A 65 -27.10 -12.96 -24.78
N ASP A 66 -27.10 -12.74 -26.10
CA ASP A 66 -26.85 -13.79 -27.11
C ASP A 66 -25.46 -14.41 -26.90
N PRO A 67 -25.35 -15.65 -26.33
CA PRO A 67 -24.05 -16.26 -26.06
C PRO A 67 -23.46 -16.89 -27.34
N SER A 68 -24.22 -16.98 -28.43
CA SER A 68 -23.84 -17.73 -29.63
C SER A 68 -22.81 -17.04 -30.52
N LYS A 69 -22.32 -15.85 -30.11
CA LYS A 69 -21.28 -15.08 -30.79
C LYS A 69 -20.12 -14.63 -29.90
N GLU A 70 -19.97 -15.22 -28.72
CA GLU A 70 -18.64 -15.25 -28.12
C GLU A 70 -17.80 -16.32 -28.83
N GLU A 71 -16.80 -15.89 -29.63
CA GLU A 71 -15.60 -16.70 -29.82
C GLU A 71 -14.86 -16.76 -28.48
N GLN A 72 -15.35 -17.60 -27.55
CA GLN A 72 -14.72 -17.81 -26.27
C GLN A 72 -13.34 -18.43 -26.50
N MET A 73 -12.29 -17.63 -26.29
CA MET A 73 -10.91 -18.10 -26.22
C MET A 73 -10.69 -18.85 -24.90
N GLN A 74 -11.39 -19.97 -24.73
CA GLN A 74 -11.17 -20.92 -23.64
C GLN A 74 -9.77 -21.51 -23.80
N ILE A 75 -8.87 -21.22 -22.85
CA ILE A 75 -7.58 -21.89 -22.72
C ILE A 75 -7.84 -23.22 -22.02
N ASP A 76 -8.37 -24.19 -22.78
CA ASP A 76 -8.92 -25.43 -22.26
C ASP A 76 -7.82 -26.51 -22.11
N ASP A 77 -7.21 -26.58 -20.93
CA ASP A 77 -6.03 -27.41 -20.60
C ASP A 77 -6.35 -28.91 -20.41
N ARG A 78 -7.09 -29.53 -21.35
CA ARG A 78 -7.58 -30.92 -21.24
C ARG A 78 -7.62 -31.73 -22.55
N SER A 79 -6.46 -31.94 -23.19
CA SER A 79 -6.37 -32.88 -24.34
C SER A 79 -5.14 -33.83 -24.36
N ALA A 80 -4.59 -34.19 -23.20
CA ALA A 80 -3.49 -35.16 -23.08
C ALA A 80 -3.87 -36.62 -23.41
N LYS A 81 -4.11 -36.96 -24.69
CA LYS A 81 -4.35 -38.34 -25.17
C LYS A 81 -3.34 -38.81 -26.23
N ARG A 82 -2.26 -39.44 -25.74
CA ARG A 82 -1.45 -40.49 -26.40
C ARG A 82 -1.18 -40.34 -27.92
N GLY A 83 -0.25 -39.47 -28.29
CA GLY A 83 0.56 -39.64 -29.51
C GLY A 83 1.94 -40.20 -29.16
N LYS A 84 2.27 -41.42 -29.61
CA LYS A 84 3.66 -41.93 -29.59
C LYS A 84 4.31 -41.67 -30.96
N GLY A 85 5.26 -40.75 -31.06
CA GLY A 85 6.11 -40.68 -32.26
C GLY A 85 6.91 -39.38 -32.46
N ARG A 86 8.24 -39.56 -32.56
CA ARG A 86 9.27 -38.64 -33.07
C ARG A 86 9.63 -37.39 -32.26
N GLU A 87 10.89 -37.02 -32.43
CA GLU A 87 11.62 -36.00 -31.67
C GLU A 87 11.69 -34.65 -32.42
N GLY A 88 12.21 -33.63 -31.73
CA GLY A 88 13.12 -32.70 -32.39
C GLY A 88 12.51 -31.49 -33.10
N ASN A 89 11.33 -31.00 -32.70
CA ASN A 89 10.93 -29.64 -33.04
C ASN A 89 10.36 -28.88 -31.83
N SER A 90 11.25 -28.26 -31.06
CA SER A 90 10.88 -27.32 -30.00
C SER A 90 10.43 -26.00 -30.63
N GLN A 91 9.24 -26.00 -31.24
CA GLN A 91 8.53 -24.76 -31.56
C GLN A 91 8.37 -24.01 -30.25
N SER A 92 9.08 -22.90 -30.10
CA SER A 92 8.90 -22.00 -28.98
C SER A 92 7.41 -21.64 -28.93
N ASN A 93 6.79 -21.91 -27.78
CA ASN A 93 5.37 -21.69 -27.59
C ASN A 93 5.15 -20.17 -27.50
N ALA A 94 5.08 -19.53 -28.67
CA ALA A 94 5.23 -18.10 -28.85
C ALA A 94 4.21 -17.39 -27.97
N ASP A 95 4.69 -16.68 -26.95
CA ASP A 95 3.86 -16.10 -25.91
C ASP A 95 2.84 -15.15 -26.55
N LEU A 96 1.59 -15.62 -26.65
CA LEU A 96 0.52 -14.89 -27.31
C LEU A 96 0.40 -13.49 -26.68
N PRO A 97 0.35 -12.43 -27.50
CA PRO A 97 0.44 -11.06 -27.01
C PRO A 97 -0.71 -10.78 -26.04
N ARG A 98 -0.34 -10.39 -24.82
CA ARG A 98 -1.31 -10.04 -23.78
C ARG A 98 -2.08 -8.80 -24.25
N SER A 99 -3.41 -8.87 -24.13
CA SER A 99 -4.33 -7.86 -24.64
C SER A 99 -5.48 -7.66 -23.66
N ARG A 100 -5.20 -6.95 -22.56
CA ARG A 100 -6.19 -6.46 -21.62
C ARG A 100 -6.96 -5.31 -22.26
N ARG A 101 -8.08 -5.62 -22.91
CA ARG A 101 -9.04 -4.62 -23.41
C ARG A 101 -10.36 -4.80 -22.69
N ILE A 102 -11.16 -3.73 -22.71
CA ILE A 102 -12.56 -3.77 -22.28
C ILE A 102 -13.38 -4.14 -23.51
N TYR A 103 -13.87 -5.37 -23.54
CA TYR A 103 -14.68 -5.90 -24.65
C TYR A 103 -16.17 -5.66 -24.42
N LEU A 104 -16.61 -5.66 -23.15
CA LEU A 104 -18.02 -5.50 -22.78
C LEU A 104 -18.49 -4.04 -22.93
N THR A 105 -19.73 -3.88 -23.39
CA THR A 105 -20.42 -2.59 -23.49
C THR A 105 -21.76 -2.69 -22.76
N TRP A 106 -21.98 -1.84 -21.76
CA TRP A 106 -23.26 -1.79 -21.06
C TRP A 106 -24.28 -1.01 -21.89
N GLN A 107 -25.40 -1.65 -22.21
CA GLN A 107 -26.50 -1.01 -22.93
C GLN A 107 -27.38 -0.24 -21.95
N ARG A 108 -27.66 1.03 -22.26
CA ARG A 108 -28.57 1.88 -21.47
C ARG A 108 -30.02 1.69 -21.87
N MET A 109 -30.94 1.85 -20.93
CA MET A 109 -32.38 1.71 -21.21
C MET A 109 -32.89 2.85 -22.12
N PRO A 110 -33.68 2.56 -23.19
CA PRO A 110 -34.10 3.59 -24.15
C PRO A 110 -34.99 4.71 -23.56
N GLY A 111 -34.49 5.95 -23.63
CA GLY A 111 -35.17 7.14 -23.09
C GLY A 111 -34.85 7.48 -21.63
N GLU A 112 -33.86 6.82 -21.04
CA GLU A 112 -33.17 7.28 -19.84
C GLU A 112 -32.59 8.70 -19.99
N ARG A 113 -32.41 9.41 -18.87
CA ARG A 113 -31.78 10.75 -18.88
C ARG A 113 -30.26 10.63 -19.04
N PHE A 114 -29.61 11.70 -19.50
CA PHE A 114 -28.14 11.82 -19.51
C PHE A 114 -27.57 11.53 -18.11
N MET A 115 -26.52 10.70 -18.03
CA MET A 115 -25.88 10.36 -16.76
C MET A 115 -25.50 11.61 -15.95
N HIS A 116 -25.76 11.59 -14.65
CA HIS A 116 -25.25 12.65 -13.77
C HIS A 116 -23.72 12.75 -13.82
N LYS A 117 -23.18 13.95 -13.54
CA LYS A 117 -21.72 14.18 -13.58
C LYS A 117 -20.99 13.39 -12.50
N ALA A 118 -21.60 13.26 -11.32
CA ALA A 118 -21.16 12.34 -10.27
C ALA A 118 -21.24 10.89 -10.79
N ARG A 119 -20.12 10.17 -10.75
CA ARG A 119 -20.06 8.75 -11.09
C ARG A 119 -20.42 7.94 -9.83
N PRO A 120 -21.04 6.75 -9.96
CA PRO A 120 -21.16 5.84 -8.84
C PRO A 120 -19.79 5.50 -8.22
N ARG A 121 -19.75 5.29 -6.91
CA ARG A 121 -18.52 5.00 -6.18
C ARG A 121 -18.07 3.55 -6.38
N GLY A 122 -18.98 2.59 -6.38
CA GLY A 122 -18.69 1.16 -6.55
C GLY A 122 -17.56 0.63 -5.65
N THR A 123 -16.96 -0.49 -6.07
CA THR A 123 -15.76 -1.02 -5.43
C THR A 123 -14.53 -0.19 -5.82
N ARG A 124 -13.63 0.02 -4.86
CA ARG A 124 -12.37 0.75 -5.04
C ARG A 124 -11.21 0.03 -4.36
N THR A 125 -10.01 0.18 -4.92
CA THR A 125 -8.76 -0.23 -4.27
C THR A 125 -8.37 0.73 -3.14
N PRO A 126 -7.37 0.38 -2.28
CA PRO A 126 -6.93 1.24 -1.19
C PRO A 126 -6.57 2.68 -1.60
N ASN A 127 -6.06 2.88 -2.82
CA ASN A 127 -5.77 4.20 -3.39
C ASN A 127 -6.95 4.88 -4.11
N GLY A 128 -8.19 4.48 -3.81
CA GLY A 128 -9.40 5.11 -4.34
C GLY A 128 -9.68 4.88 -5.84
N LEU A 129 -8.89 4.04 -6.52
CA LEU A 129 -9.06 3.76 -7.95
C LEU A 129 -10.16 2.73 -8.25
N MET A 130 -10.78 2.86 -9.43
CA MET A 130 -11.82 1.97 -9.92
C MET A 130 -11.29 0.54 -10.09
N TRP A 131 -11.90 -0.39 -9.36
CA TRP A 131 -11.49 -1.79 -9.29
C TRP A 131 -12.50 -2.73 -9.94
N GLY A 132 -12.02 -3.88 -10.40
CA GLY A 132 -12.81 -5.06 -10.77
C GLY A 132 -11.98 -6.33 -10.59
N HIS A 133 -12.63 -7.44 -10.22
CA HIS A 133 -11.96 -8.71 -9.93
C HIS A 133 -11.30 -9.32 -11.18
N THR A 134 -11.95 -9.19 -12.33
CA THR A 134 -11.54 -9.69 -13.65
C THR A 134 -11.57 -8.56 -14.69
N LEU A 135 -11.17 -8.85 -15.93
CA LEU A 135 -11.41 -7.93 -17.05
C LEU A 135 -12.90 -7.85 -17.45
N GLY A 136 -13.69 -8.88 -17.13
CA GLY A 136 -15.14 -8.92 -17.36
C GLY A 136 -15.94 -8.05 -16.38
N ASP A 137 -15.32 -7.57 -15.31
CA ASP A 137 -15.95 -6.61 -14.38
C ASP A 137 -15.80 -5.15 -14.86
N PHE A 138 -15.36 -4.90 -16.09
CA PHE A 138 -15.23 -3.56 -16.69
C PHE A 138 -16.07 -3.43 -17.97
N PHE A 139 -16.73 -2.27 -18.10
CA PHE A 139 -17.70 -2.01 -19.16
C PHE A 139 -17.50 -0.63 -19.79
N TRP A 140 -17.58 -0.55 -21.12
CA TRP A 140 -17.84 0.72 -21.79
C TRP A 140 -19.29 1.12 -21.62
N VAL A 141 -19.56 2.31 -21.10
CA VAL A 141 -20.93 2.84 -20.97
C VAL A 141 -21.04 4.15 -21.74
N ASN A 142 -22.02 4.24 -22.65
CA ASN A 142 -22.34 5.47 -23.38
C ASN A 142 -23.04 6.45 -22.43
N ARG A 143 -22.53 7.69 -22.26
CA ARG A 143 -23.14 8.69 -21.36
C ARG A 143 -24.50 9.19 -21.81
N PHE A 144 -24.70 9.24 -23.13
CA PHE A 144 -25.99 9.47 -23.76
C PHE A 144 -26.73 8.13 -23.86
N ALA A 145 -27.97 8.08 -23.38
CA ALA A 145 -28.89 7.02 -23.77
C ALA A 145 -29.22 7.18 -25.27
N PRO A 146 -29.53 6.09 -26.00
CA PRO A 146 -30.00 6.21 -27.38
C PRO A 146 -31.31 7.00 -27.41
N GLU A 147 -31.38 8.02 -28.26
CA GLU A 147 -32.59 8.82 -28.41
C GLU A 147 -33.72 8.01 -29.06
N LYS A 148 -34.95 8.33 -28.68
CA LYS A 148 -36.17 7.82 -29.34
C LYS A 148 -36.42 8.49 -30.71
N SER A 149 -35.67 9.54 -31.02
CA SER A 149 -35.84 10.45 -32.16
C SER A 149 -35.36 9.88 -33.51
N GLY A 150 -34.47 8.88 -33.49
CA GLY A 150 -33.80 8.39 -34.70
C GLY A 150 -32.66 9.28 -35.21
N GLU A 151 -32.31 10.35 -34.49
CA GLU A 151 -31.12 11.15 -34.79
C GLU A 151 -29.82 10.35 -34.57
N PRO A 152 -28.78 10.54 -35.41
CA PRO A 152 -27.50 9.88 -35.22
C PRO A 152 -26.86 10.36 -33.90
N PRO A 153 -26.43 9.45 -33.01
CA PRO A 153 -25.95 9.85 -31.68
C PRO A 153 -24.70 10.72 -31.79
N LEU A 154 -24.74 11.90 -31.14
CA LEU A 154 -23.59 12.76 -30.91
C LEU A 154 -22.39 11.91 -30.45
N ALA A 155 -21.25 12.07 -31.13
CA ALA A 155 -20.08 11.19 -31.07
C ALA A 155 -19.88 10.55 -29.69
N ALA A 156 -20.24 9.27 -29.59
CA ALA A 156 -20.69 8.67 -28.33
C ALA A 156 -19.64 8.75 -27.23
N VAL A 157 -19.81 9.70 -26.30
CA VAL A 157 -18.92 9.88 -25.15
C VAL A 157 -19.07 8.67 -24.23
N ARG A 158 -18.13 7.73 -24.36
CA ARG A 158 -18.02 6.52 -23.54
C ARG A 158 -17.17 6.79 -22.30
N THR A 159 -17.53 6.16 -21.20
CA THR A 159 -16.65 6.06 -20.02
C THR A 159 -16.61 4.63 -19.53
N VAL A 160 -15.44 4.19 -19.05
CA VAL A 160 -15.28 2.92 -18.35
C VAL A 160 -15.95 3.00 -16.98
N TRP A 161 -16.73 1.99 -16.64
CA TRP A 161 -17.34 1.75 -15.33
C TRP A 161 -17.01 0.31 -14.89
N SER A 162 -16.96 0.04 -13.58
CA SER A 162 -16.88 -1.32 -13.04
C SER A 162 -18.27 -1.95 -12.84
N ARG A 163 -18.33 -3.28 -12.74
CA ARG A 163 -19.53 -4.04 -12.35
C ARG A 163 -20.18 -3.47 -11.08
N SER A 164 -19.41 -3.27 -10.02
CA SER A 164 -19.86 -2.64 -8.78
C SER A 164 -20.36 -1.20 -8.93
N MET A 165 -19.88 -0.43 -9.91
CA MET A 165 -20.47 0.88 -10.22
C MET A 165 -21.82 0.76 -10.95
N LEU A 166 -21.97 -0.23 -11.83
CA LEU A 166 -23.27 -0.53 -12.46
C LEU A 166 -24.29 -1.04 -11.43
N LYS A 167 -23.84 -1.85 -10.46
CA LYS A 167 -24.64 -2.32 -9.32
C LYS A 167 -25.14 -1.18 -8.43
N GLU A 168 -24.28 -0.20 -8.11
CA GLU A 168 -24.68 1.00 -7.35
C GLU A 168 -25.64 1.90 -8.15
N TRP A 169 -25.52 1.92 -9.48
CA TRP A 169 -26.39 2.70 -10.36
C TRP A 169 -27.75 2.05 -10.64
N GLY A 170 -27.83 0.72 -10.64
CA GLY A 170 -29.07 -0.06 -10.75
C GLY A 170 -29.72 -0.13 -12.15
N GLU A 171 -29.39 0.77 -13.08
CA GLU A 171 -29.98 0.79 -14.43
C GLU A 171 -29.68 -0.49 -15.23
N GLY A 172 -30.66 -1.40 -15.25
CA GLY A 172 -30.60 -2.69 -15.96
C GLY A 172 -29.68 -3.73 -15.30
N TYR A 173 -29.22 -3.51 -14.06
CA TYR A 173 -28.27 -4.41 -13.41
C TYR A 173 -28.98 -5.64 -12.82
N ASP A 174 -28.57 -6.83 -13.26
CA ASP A 174 -28.99 -8.12 -12.71
C ASP A 174 -27.75 -8.87 -12.18
N GLU A 175 -27.78 -9.26 -10.90
CA GLU A 175 -26.69 -10.04 -10.29
C GLU A 175 -26.61 -11.47 -10.85
N THR A 176 -27.73 -12.00 -11.37
CA THR A 176 -27.82 -13.37 -11.92
C THR A 176 -27.26 -13.50 -13.33
N ALA A 177 -26.98 -12.37 -14.00
CA ALA A 177 -26.26 -12.34 -15.28
C ALA A 177 -24.74 -12.61 -15.15
N PHE A 178 -24.25 -12.90 -13.94
CA PHE A 178 -22.85 -13.16 -13.63
C PHE A 178 -22.68 -14.52 -12.92
N GLU A 179 -21.51 -15.15 -13.03
CA GLU A 179 -21.21 -16.46 -12.41
C GLU A 179 -21.36 -16.55 -10.88
N GLY A 180 -21.52 -15.42 -10.20
CA GLY A 180 -21.50 -15.29 -8.75
C GLY A 180 -21.16 -13.85 -8.34
N PRO A 181 -21.28 -13.51 -7.04
CA PRO A 181 -21.08 -12.16 -6.55
C PRO A 181 -19.64 -11.66 -6.79
N GLU A 182 -19.49 -10.36 -7.09
CA GLU A 182 -18.18 -9.69 -7.17
C GLU A 182 -17.45 -9.81 -5.81
N PRO A 183 -16.29 -10.49 -5.72
CA PRO A 183 -15.57 -10.64 -4.46
C PRO A 183 -14.93 -9.30 -4.05
N PRO A 184 -14.63 -9.08 -2.76
CA PRO A 184 -13.99 -7.85 -2.31
C PRO A 184 -12.52 -7.77 -2.76
N PRO A 185 -11.94 -6.55 -2.89
CA PRO A 185 -10.51 -6.38 -3.12
C PRO A 185 -9.70 -7.00 -1.99
N ARG A 186 -8.77 -7.89 -2.33
CA ARG A 186 -7.97 -8.64 -1.37
C ARG A 186 -6.49 -8.49 -1.63
N ARG A 187 -5.73 -8.16 -0.59
CA ARG A 187 -4.26 -8.24 -0.60
C ARG A 187 -3.83 -9.69 -0.88
N ARG A 188 -2.96 -9.86 -1.88
CA ARG A 188 -2.27 -11.11 -2.20
C ARG A 188 -0.99 -11.19 -1.41
N ARG A 189 -0.71 -12.33 -0.79
CA ARG A 189 0.61 -12.60 -0.18
C ARG A 189 1.54 -13.22 -1.22
N PRO A 190 2.81 -12.79 -1.29
CA PRO A 190 3.86 -13.51 -2.03
C PRO A 190 3.99 -14.96 -1.57
N TRP A 191 4.72 -15.77 -2.33
CA TRP A 191 5.05 -17.13 -1.95
C TRP A 191 5.80 -17.14 -0.62
N PRO A 192 5.35 -17.91 0.40
CA PRO A 192 5.94 -17.85 1.73
C PRO A 192 7.39 -18.33 1.73
N VAL A 193 8.29 -17.43 2.13
CA VAL A 193 9.73 -17.64 2.35
C VAL A 193 10.10 -17.61 3.83
N LEU A 194 9.22 -17.09 4.69
CA LEU A 194 9.42 -16.95 6.14
C LEU A 194 8.68 -18.01 6.98
N ARG A 195 9.33 -18.47 8.07
CA ARG A 195 8.79 -19.43 9.04
C ARG A 195 9.17 -19.11 10.49
N VAL A 196 8.34 -19.58 11.42
CA VAL A 196 8.52 -19.52 12.88
C VAL A 196 8.25 -20.93 13.44
N PRO A 197 8.97 -21.43 14.47
CA PRO A 197 8.72 -22.75 15.04
C PRO A 197 7.28 -22.95 15.53
N LYS A 198 6.71 -24.13 15.27
CA LYS A 198 5.30 -24.50 15.53
C LYS A 198 4.80 -24.10 16.93
N ARG A 199 5.58 -24.41 17.98
CA ARG A 199 5.30 -24.09 19.39
C ARG A 199 5.17 -22.58 19.71
N ARG A 200 5.49 -21.68 18.76
CA ARG A 200 5.18 -20.24 18.82
C ARG A 200 4.04 -19.82 17.89
N MET A 201 3.79 -20.50 16.77
CA MET A 201 2.64 -20.20 15.89
C MET A 201 1.31 -20.32 16.64
N GLU A 202 1.18 -21.31 17.52
CA GLU A 202 0.00 -21.52 18.39
C GLU A 202 -0.26 -20.34 19.36
N ARG A 203 0.75 -19.54 19.67
CA ARG A 203 0.65 -18.37 20.56
C ARG A 203 0.54 -17.05 19.80
N ASP A 204 1.19 -16.95 18.64
CA ASP A 204 1.18 -15.75 17.80
C ASP A 204 -0.11 -15.69 16.96
N ARG A 205 -1.19 -15.17 17.57
CA ARG A 205 -2.51 -14.96 16.94
C ARG A 205 -2.49 -13.97 15.74
N SER A 206 -1.32 -13.62 15.20
CA SER A 206 -1.20 -12.79 14.00
C SER A 206 -1.89 -13.45 12.80
N THR A 207 -3.10 -12.99 12.48
CA THR A 207 -3.87 -13.50 11.35
C THR A 207 -3.48 -12.74 10.06
N PRO A 208 -3.12 -13.44 8.97
CA PRO A 208 -2.93 -14.88 8.82
C PRO A 208 -1.51 -15.33 9.22
N LEU A 209 -1.37 -16.61 9.58
CA LEU A 209 -0.10 -17.24 9.95
C LEU A 209 0.98 -17.12 8.86
N LEU A 210 2.24 -17.06 9.29
CA LEU A 210 3.43 -17.18 8.45
C LEU A 210 3.51 -18.60 7.85
N GLY A 211 4.16 -18.75 6.69
CA GLY A 211 4.27 -20.04 5.99
C GLY A 211 3.03 -20.47 5.20
N VAL A 212 1.91 -19.75 5.30
CA VAL A 212 0.66 -20.05 4.59
C VAL A 212 0.70 -19.54 3.15
N ILE A 213 0.44 -20.45 2.20
CA ILE A 213 0.36 -20.15 0.77
C ILE A 213 -0.89 -19.30 0.47
N ASP A 214 -0.75 -18.34 -0.44
CA ASP A 214 -1.88 -17.63 -1.05
C ASP A 214 -2.28 -18.33 -2.35
N GLU A 215 -3.31 -19.17 -2.29
CA GLU A 215 -3.71 -20.02 -3.42
C GLU A 215 -4.22 -19.22 -4.63
N GLY A 216 -4.75 -18.01 -4.39
CA GLY A 216 -5.34 -17.13 -5.39
C GLY A 216 -6.57 -16.41 -4.87
N CYS A 217 -7.10 -15.46 -5.65
CA CYS A 217 -8.39 -14.83 -5.39
C CYS A 217 -9.58 -15.63 -5.96
N ASP A 218 -9.28 -16.71 -6.68
CA ASP A 218 -10.21 -17.40 -7.58
C ASP A 218 -10.92 -18.57 -6.88
N ASN A 219 -10.49 -18.92 -5.66
CA ASN A 219 -11.19 -19.82 -4.74
C ASN A 219 -12.41 -19.07 -4.17
N LYS A 220 -13.57 -19.20 -4.84
CA LYS A 220 -14.78 -18.38 -4.64
C LYS A 220 -15.43 -18.51 -3.24
N ASP A 221 -15.17 -19.60 -2.52
CA ASP A 221 -15.85 -19.93 -1.27
C ASP A 221 -15.25 -19.25 -0.04
N GLY A 222 -15.57 -17.98 0.17
CA GLY A 222 -15.16 -17.17 1.33
C GLY A 222 -15.66 -17.64 2.71
N ARG A 223 -16.20 -18.87 2.81
CA ARG A 223 -16.80 -19.46 4.02
C ARG A 223 -15.84 -20.34 4.83
N VAL A 224 -14.84 -20.97 4.21
CA VAL A 224 -13.86 -21.80 4.95
C VAL A 224 -12.44 -21.49 4.49
N LYS A 225 -11.58 -21.06 5.42
CA LYS A 225 -10.20 -20.66 5.15
C LYS A 225 -9.24 -21.80 5.44
N PHE A 226 -9.35 -22.90 4.69
CA PHE A 226 -8.33 -23.97 4.72
C PHE A 226 -7.00 -23.41 4.21
N TYR A 227 -6.14 -23.01 5.16
CA TYR A 227 -4.86 -22.42 4.86
C TYR A 227 -3.85 -23.49 4.48
N LYS A 228 -3.48 -23.57 3.20
CA LYS A 228 -2.42 -24.48 2.76
C LYS A 228 -1.05 -23.99 3.24
N ILE A 229 -0.67 -24.49 4.42
CA ILE A 229 0.68 -24.47 4.98
C ILE A 229 1.60 -25.25 4.01
N ARG A 230 2.81 -24.73 3.73
CA ARG A 230 3.79 -25.45 2.88
C ARG A 230 4.12 -26.83 3.48
N PRO A 231 4.25 -27.91 2.69
CA PRO A 231 4.56 -29.25 3.22
C PRO A 231 5.86 -29.31 4.05
N ASP A 232 6.90 -28.59 3.64
CA ASP A 232 8.22 -28.52 4.30
C ASP A 232 8.23 -27.74 5.64
N ILE A 233 7.04 -27.53 6.23
CA ILE A 233 6.84 -27.05 7.60
C ILE A 233 6.65 -28.23 8.57
N LEU A 234 6.18 -29.38 8.07
CA LEU A 234 5.69 -30.48 8.91
C LEU A 234 6.74 -31.55 9.24
N GLU A 235 7.86 -31.60 8.50
CA GLU A 235 8.80 -32.74 8.54
C GLU A 235 9.93 -32.62 9.57
N GLU A 236 10.15 -31.44 10.18
CA GLU A 236 11.36 -31.18 11.02
C GLU A 236 11.15 -31.27 12.55
N SER A 237 9.93 -31.49 13.06
CA SER A 237 9.70 -31.69 14.50
C SER A 237 8.42 -32.44 14.85
N ASP A 238 8.59 -33.47 15.69
CA ASP A 238 7.55 -34.08 16.53
C ASP A 238 6.45 -34.89 15.78
N GLU A 239 6.85 -35.95 15.04
CA GLU A 239 5.91 -36.97 14.49
C GLU A 239 5.03 -37.62 15.57
N GLU A 240 5.50 -37.72 16.82
CA GLU A 240 4.76 -38.34 17.93
C GLU A 240 3.53 -37.51 18.38
N ASP A 241 3.57 -36.18 18.28
CA ASP A 241 2.47 -35.30 18.75
C ASP A 241 1.38 -35.08 17.70
N ALA A 242 1.67 -35.31 16.41
CA ALA A 242 0.76 -35.01 15.30
C ALA A 242 -0.52 -35.87 15.26
N LEU A 243 -0.58 -36.96 16.04
CA LEU A 243 -1.76 -37.85 16.14
C LEU A 243 -2.76 -37.43 17.23
N ARG A 244 -2.49 -36.39 18.03
CA ARG A 244 -3.53 -35.75 18.85
C ARG A 244 -4.35 -34.79 17.98
N GLY A 245 -5.43 -35.32 17.42
CA GLY A 245 -6.37 -34.56 16.59
C GLY A 245 -6.86 -33.30 17.31
N CYS A 246 -6.73 -32.16 16.63
CA CYS A 246 -7.40 -30.93 17.03
C CYS A 246 -8.88 -31.08 16.64
N ASN A 247 -9.71 -31.48 17.61
CA ASN A 247 -11.14 -31.27 17.51
C ASN A 247 -11.37 -29.76 17.67
N GLU A 248 -11.54 -29.06 16.56
CA GLU A 248 -12.01 -27.68 16.57
C GLU A 248 -13.53 -27.70 16.80
N ASP A 249 -14.02 -27.01 17.82
CA ASP A 249 -15.46 -26.90 18.10
C ASP A 249 -16.13 -26.10 16.97
N GLU A 250 -17.12 -26.67 16.27
CA GLU A 250 -17.64 -26.16 15.00
C GLU A 250 -18.53 -24.88 15.11
N ASP A 251 -18.68 -24.30 16.30
CA ASP A 251 -19.77 -23.37 16.65
C ASP A 251 -19.45 -21.85 16.59
N GLU A 252 -18.23 -21.42 16.22
CA GLU A 252 -17.98 -19.98 15.96
C GLU A 252 -18.50 -19.52 14.59
N GLU A 253 -19.81 -19.25 14.50
CA GLU A 253 -20.39 -18.54 13.34
C GLU A 253 -19.66 -17.20 13.12
N PRO A 254 -19.22 -16.90 11.88
CA PRO A 254 -18.50 -15.65 11.60
C PRO A 254 -19.42 -14.45 11.79
N MET A 255 -19.10 -13.60 12.77
CA MET A 255 -19.90 -12.45 13.20
C MET A 255 -19.97 -11.34 12.13
N MET A 256 -20.76 -11.59 11.08
CA MET A 256 -21.09 -10.66 10.00
C MET A 256 -22.12 -9.65 10.47
N VAL A 257 -21.68 -8.66 11.26
CA VAL A 257 -22.52 -7.54 11.71
C VAL A 257 -23.07 -6.81 10.48
N PRO A 258 -24.40 -6.72 10.29
CA PRO A 258 -24.98 -5.95 9.20
C PRO A 258 -24.62 -4.48 9.36
N VAL A 259 -24.25 -3.81 8.26
CA VAL A 259 -23.98 -2.37 8.27
C VAL A 259 -25.29 -1.61 8.40
N ASP A 260 -25.70 -1.32 9.63
CA ASP A 260 -26.76 -0.34 9.90
C ASP A 260 -26.26 1.06 9.48
N PRO A 261 -26.89 1.70 8.48
CA PRO A 261 -26.47 3.03 8.03
C PRO A 261 -26.65 4.13 9.10
N ASN A 262 -27.30 3.83 10.23
CA ASN A 262 -27.56 4.78 11.31
C ASN A 262 -26.63 4.61 12.53
N ASN A 263 -25.84 3.53 12.64
CA ASN A 263 -25.04 3.25 13.83
C ASN A 263 -23.67 2.59 13.52
N PRO A 264 -22.66 3.37 13.09
CA PRO A 264 -21.31 2.86 12.82
C PRO A 264 -20.53 2.59 14.12
N ALA A 265 -20.65 1.38 14.65
CA ALA A 265 -19.89 0.95 15.84
C ALA A 265 -18.36 0.94 15.60
N HIS A 266 -17.58 1.36 16.58
CA HIS A 266 -16.12 1.42 16.49
C HIS A 266 -15.48 0.02 16.42
N GLY A 267 -14.90 -0.32 15.26
CA GLY A 267 -14.13 -1.55 15.06
C GLY A 267 -13.02 -1.37 14.01
N PHE A 268 -11.76 -1.37 14.46
CA PHE A 268 -10.53 -1.16 13.68
C PHE A 268 -10.35 0.25 13.05
N PRO A 269 -9.10 0.78 12.98
CA PRO A 269 -8.84 2.20 12.72
C PRO A 269 -8.97 2.65 11.25
N TYR A 270 -9.58 1.83 10.39
CA TYR A 270 -9.76 2.18 8.97
C TYR A 270 -11.11 2.87 8.67
N SER A 271 -12.01 3.00 9.66
CA SER A 271 -13.29 3.70 9.50
C SER A 271 -13.13 5.23 9.34
N GLU A 272 -12.17 5.84 10.03
CA GLU A 272 -11.97 7.29 10.07
C GLU A 272 -11.48 7.88 8.72
N LEU A 273 -10.82 7.06 7.89
CA LEU A 273 -10.41 7.38 6.52
C LEU A 273 -11.59 7.64 5.55
N TRP A 274 -12.83 7.37 5.97
CA TRP A 274 -14.04 7.51 5.14
C TRP A 274 -14.97 8.65 5.58
N ALA A 275 -14.49 9.56 6.42
CA ALA A 275 -15.27 10.70 6.91
C ALA A 275 -15.78 11.61 5.76
N PRO A 276 -16.99 12.20 5.84
CA PRO A 276 -17.59 13.00 4.75
C PRO A 276 -16.78 14.21 4.26
N HIS A 277 -15.84 14.74 5.05
CA HIS A 277 -14.97 15.83 4.60
C HIS A 277 -13.87 15.35 3.63
N ILE A 278 -13.41 14.10 3.76
CA ILE A 278 -12.44 13.47 2.83
C ILE A 278 -13.09 13.22 1.46
N ARG A 279 -14.37 12.78 1.47
CA ARG A 279 -15.19 12.54 0.25
C ARG A 279 -15.24 13.76 -0.68
N ASP A 280 -15.36 14.96 -0.13
CA ASP A 280 -15.58 16.18 -0.90
C ASP A 280 -14.27 16.66 -1.57
N ALA A 281 -13.12 16.48 -0.89
CA ALA A 281 -11.79 16.72 -1.45
C ALA A 281 -11.49 15.82 -2.67
N PHE A 282 -11.77 14.52 -2.58
CA PHE A 282 -11.60 13.59 -3.73
C PHE A 282 -12.46 13.96 -4.93
N THR A 283 -13.67 14.48 -4.71
CA THR A 283 -14.58 14.90 -5.79
C THR A 283 -14.02 16.09 -6.58
N ILE A 284 -13.36 17.03 -5.88
CA ILE A 284 -12.65 18.16 -6.51
C ILE A 284 -11.39 17.66 -7.25
N ARG A 285 -10.65 16.71 -6.66
CA ARG A 285 -9.46 16.10 -7.27
C ARG A 285 -9.75 15.42 -8.61
N ASP A 286 -10.82 14.62 -8.68
CA ASP A 286 -11.21 13.89 -9.90
C ASP A 286 -11.65 14.87 -11.02
N ALA A 287 -12.34 15.95 -10.66
CA ALA A 287 -12.66 17.04 -11.59
C ALA A 287 -11.43 17.76 -12.14
N LEU A 288 -10.37 17.95 -11.34
CA LEU A 288 -9.12 18.58 -11.76
C LEU A 288 -8.26 17.68 -12.66
N LEU A 289 -8.31 16.36 -12.47
CA LEU A 289 -7.58 15.36 -13.25
C LEU A 289 -8.21 15.07 -14.62
N THR A 290 -9.50 15.35 -14.81
CA THR A 290 -10.23 15.12 -16.09
C THR A 290 -10.19 16.29 -17.08
N ILE A 291 -9.35 17.30 -16.85
CA ILE A 291 -9.17 18.43 -17.78
C ILE A 291 -8.25 18.03 -18.95
N ASP A 292 -8.79 18.10 -20.16
CA ASP A 292 -8.12 17.81 -21.43
C ASP A 292 -6.89 18.72 -21.70
N PRO A 293 -5.69 18.16 -21.93
CA PRO A 293 -4.50 18.92 -22.32
C PRO A 293 -4.67 19.74 -23.61
N GLN A 294 -5.46 19.28 -24.59
CA GLN A 294 -5.61 19.96 -25.88
C GLN A 294 -6.22 21.36 -25.74
N PHE A 295 -7.05 21.58 -24.72
CA PHE A 295 -7.65 22.89 -24.45
C PHE A 295 -6.66 23.97 -24.01
N MET A 296 -5.42 23.62 -23.61
CA MET A 296 -4.37 24.60 -23.28
C MET A 296 -3.47 24.95 -24.48
N ILE A 297 -3.53 24.22 -25.60
CA ILE A 297 -2.67 24.47 -26.77
C ILE A 297 -3.41 25.34 -27.80
N LYS A 298 -3.61 26.63 -27.47
CA LYS A 298 -4.08 27.65 -28.42
C LYS A 298 -3.04 28.73 -28.68
N ARG A 299 -2.19 28.45 -29.69
CA ARG A 299 -1.42 29.41 -30.50
C ARG A 299 -0.58 30.45 -29.73
N SER A 300 0.61 30.05 -29.31
CA SER A 300 1.74 30.99 -29.21
C SER A 300 2.15 31.43 -30.62
N GLY A 301 1.79 32.65 -31.03
CA GLY A 301 2.14 33.21 -32.34
C GLY A 301 1.88 34.71 -32.43
N VAL A 302 2.86 35.43 -32.99
CA VAL A 302 2.97 36.92 -33.00
C VAL A 302 3.34 37.51 -31.63
N ALA A 303 4.01 38.68 -31.66
CA ALA A 303 4.83 39.22 -30.58
C ALA A 303 4.14 40.37 -29.79
N ASP A 304 4.96 41.11 -29.05
CA ASP A 304 4.66 42.34 -28.29
C ASP A 304 3.73 42.20 -27.07
N LEU A 305 4.35 41.86 -25.93
CA LEU A 305 3.81 42.18 -24.60
C LEU A 305 4.64 43.30 -23.96
N SER A 306 3.96 44.26 -23.35
CA SER A 306 4.53 45.57 -23.02
C SER A 306 5.40 45.57 -21.75
N ARG A 307 6.22 46.62 -21.64
CA ARG A 307 7.14 46.90 -20.52
C ARG A 307 6.48 47.08 -19.15
N GLU A 308 5.15 47.03 -19.07
CA GLU A 308 4.39 47.15 -17.83
C GLU A 308 4.17 45.81 -17.12
N GLN A 309 4.07 44.69 -17.85
CA GLN A 309 3.85 43.37 -17.23
C GLN A 309 5.05 42.93 -16.37
N GLN A 310 6.26 43.43 -16.66
CA GLN A 310 7.44 43.21 -15.82
C GLN A 310 7.37 43.88 -14.44
N LYS A 311 6.44 44.82 -14.19
CA LYS A 311 6.25 45.44 -12.87
C LYS A 311 5.35 44.65 -11.92
N ALA A 312 4.54 43.71 -12.43
CA ALA A 312 3.67 42.89 -11.59
C ALA A 312 4.43 41.78 -10.83
N GLY A 313 5.59 41.34 -11.34
CA GLY A 313 6.42 40.29 -10.72
C GLY A 313 7.37 40.75 -9.61
N ALA A 314 7.32 42.03 -9.21
CA ALA A 314 8.35 42.66 -8.37
C ALA A 314 7.87 43.11 -6.97
N VAL A 315 6.72 42.63 -6.50
CA VAL A 315 6.10 43.09 -5.23
C VAL A 315 5.66 41.92 -4.31
N VAL A 316 6.44 40.83 -4.27
CA VAL A 316 6.39 39.82 -3.19
C VAL A 316 7.82 39.39 -2.82
N ALA A 317 8.68 40.36 -2.49
CA ALA A 317 10.10 40.12 -2.21
C ALA A 317 10.70 41.14 -1.22
N ALA A 318 9.98 41.43 -0.12
CA ALA A 318 10.50 42.25 0.99
C ALA A 318 9.75 41.95 2.31
N VAL A 319 10.39 42.26 3.44
CA VAL A 319 9.84 42.26 4.80
C VAL A 319 9.44 40.88 5.37
N ILE A 320 10.44 40.03 5.59
CA ILE A 320 10.67 39.47 6.94
C ILE A 320 12.15 39.70 7.28
N GLU A 321 12.44 40.78 8.02
CA GLU A 321 13.57 40.75 8.95
C GLU A 321 13.02 40.36 10.31
N ASP A 322 13.64 39.38 10.98
CA ASP A 322 13.70 39.37 12.44
C ASP A 322 15.08 38.87 12.90
N LYS A 323 15.47 39.19 14.14
CA LYS A 323 16.87 39.15 14.59
C LYS A 323 17.04 38.52 15.98
N ARG A 324 17.82 37.43 16.02
CA ARG A 324 18.53 36.85 17.20
C ARG A 324 17.64 36.16 18.25
N PRO A 325 18.22 35.40 19.22
CA PRO A 325 19.64 35.06 19.43
C PRO A 325 19.95 33.54 19.42
N GLU A 326 21.24 33.24 19.56
CA GLU A 326 21.77 31.90 19.89
C GLU A 326 22.03 31.77 21.42
N ASP A 327 22.18 30.51 21.86
CA ASP A 327 22.86 30.00 23.07
C ASP A 327 22.29 30.12 24.51
N ASP A 328 22.73 29.15 25.32
CA ASP A 328 22.76 29.03 26.79
C ASP A 328 21.46 29.05 27.64
N VAL A 329 20.69 27.94 27.61
CA VAL A 329 20.12 27.31 28.84
C VAL A 329 19.95 25.78 28.67
N TYR A 330 20.86 24.95 29.20
CA TYR A 330 20.55 23.58 29.66
C TYR A 330 21.64 23.01 30.60
N ALA A 331 21.74 23.57 31.81
CA ALA A 331 22.74 23.15 32.80
C ALA A 331 22.22 23.21 34.26
N ALA A 332 21.12 22.50 34.56
CA ALA A 332 20.74 22.11 35.93
C ALA A 332 19.49 21.19 35.96
N MET A 333 19.67 19.86 35.95
CA MET A 333 18.58 18.94 36.33
C MET A 333 19.06 17.56 36.83
N GLU A 334 20.04 17.56 37.75
CA GLU A 334 20.31 16.39 38.59
C GLU A 334 19.44 16.38 39.86
N ARG A 335 19.35 15.21 40.50
CA ARG A 335 18.77 14.94 41.84
C ARG A 335 17.23 15.03 41.92
N ASN A 336 16.58 13.90 41.65
CA ASN A 336 16.03 13.06 42.73
C ASN A 336 15.35 11.81 42.13
N VAL A 337 16.05 10.68 42.16
CA VAL A 337 15.45 9.35 41.93
C VAL A 337 15.53 8.59 43.25
N VAL A 338 14.37 8.19 43.79
CA VAL A 338 14.31 7.34 44.98
C VAL A 338 14.65 5.92 44.57
N LYS A 339 15.61 5.31 45.27
CA LYS A 339 16.00 3.92 45.05
C LYS A 339 14.91 3.01 45.64
N LEU A 340 14.05 2.46 44.79
CA LEU A 340 13.15 1.37 45.14
C LEU A 340 13.82 0.06 44.75
N GLU A 341 14.22 -0.71 45.75
CA GLU A 341 14.73 -2.07 45.57
C GLU A 341 13.53 -3.03 45.69
N PHE A 342 13.26 -3.77 44.61
CA PHE A 342 12.28 -4.85 44.58
C PHE A 342 13.05 -6.17 44.53
N GLU A 343 12.82 -7.04 45.52
CA GLU A 343 13.36 -8.40 45.59
C GLU A 343 12.31 -9.37 45.03
N ASP A 344 12.31 -9.56 43.70
CA ASP A 344 11.47 -10.58 43.04
C ASP A 344 12.25 -11.89 42.88
N GLU A 345 12.25 -12.73 43.92
CA GLU A 345 12.64 -14.15 43.80
C GLU A 345 11.50 -14.97 43.16
N GLU A 346 11.55 -15.21 41.84
CA GLU A 346 10.84 -16.37 41.28
C GLU A 346 11.65 -17.07 40.17
N ALA A 347 12.09 -18.29 40.47
CA ALA A 347 13.10 -18.99 39.68
C ALA A 347 12.53 -19.66 38.43
N GLN A 348 12.53 -18.93 37.30
CA GLN A 348 12.40 -19.57 35.99
C GLN A 348 13.62 -20.46 35.73
N GLY A 349 13.41 -21.77 35.71
CA GLY A 349 14.45 -22.74 35.34
C GLY A 349 15.02 -22.43 33.96
N PRO A 350 16.31 -22.74 33.70
CA PRO A 350 16.98 -22.32 32.48
C PRO A 350 16.23 -22.83 31.25
N LEU A 351 15.80 -21.89 30.40
CA LEU A 351 15.30 -22.21 29.06
C LEU A 351 16.38 -23.06 28.37
N PRO A 352 16.02 -24.19 27.73
CA PRO A 352 17.00 -24.99 27.02
C PRO A 352 17.71 -24.11 26.00
N GLU A 353 19.05 -24.11 26.01
CA GLU A 353 19.81 -23.28 25.08
C GLU A 353 19.30 -23.55 23.65
N PRO A 354 18.99 -22.50 22.87
CA PRO A 354 18.55 -22.69 21.50
C PRO A 354 19.62 -23.51 20.77
N PHE A 355 19.22 -24.50 19.99
CA PHE A 355 20.14 -25.35 19.24
C PHE A 355 20.90 -24.50 18.21
N ILE A 356 21.99 -23.89 18.63
CA ILE A 356 22.98 -23.23 17.79
C ILE A 356 23.76 -24.37 17.13
N PRO A 357 23.65 -24.57 15.80
CA PRO A 357 24.39 -25.63 15.13
C PRO A 357 25.89 -25.45 15.40
N LYS A 358 26.54 -26.49 15.93
CA LYS A 358 27.93 -26.46 16.42
C LYS A 358 28.82 -25.66 15.47
N SER A 359 29.21 -24.46 15.92
CA SER A 359 29.80 -23.36 15.15
C SER A 359 30.19 -23.71 13.72
N LEU A 360 29.28 -23.48 12.76
CA LEU A 360 29.58 -23.58 11.33
C LEU A 360 30.91 -22.85 11.05
N PRO A 361 31.89 -23.50 10.38
CA PRO A 361 33.30 -23.10 10.43
C PRO A 361 33.54 -21.72 9.84
N HIS A 362 33.44 -20.72 10.73
CA HIS A 362 33.67 -19.29 10.51
C HIS A 362 33.12 -18.73 9.18
N GLU A 363 31.90 -19.17 8.78
CA GLU A 363 31.27 -19.07 7.43
C GLU A 363 32.02 -18.14 6.46
N SER A 364 33.00 -18.72 5.74
CA SER A 364 33.82 -18.00 4.77
C SER A 364 33.00 -17.59 3.55
N PHE A 365 32.41 -16.39 3.62
CA PHE A 365 31.75 -15.64 2.55
C PHE A 365 31.02 -16.47 1.48
N PHE A 366 29.69 -16.63 1.67
CA PHE A 366 28.80 -17.38 0.77
C PHE A 366 29.23 -17.34 -0.70
N GLU A 367 29.58 -18.52 -1.20
CA GLU A 367 29.87 -18.73 -2.62
C GLU A 367 28.70 -18.23 -3.47
N PRO A 368 28.94 -17.60 -4.64
CA PRO A 368 27.87 -17.03 -5.46
C PRO A 368 26.78 -18.04 -5.85
N SER A 369 27.13 -19.33 -5.95
CA SER A 369 26.20 -20.45 -6.15
C SER A 369 25.22 -20.63 -4.99
N VAL A 370 25.68 -20.50 -3.74
CA VAL A 370 24.82 -20.54 -2.55
C VAL A 370 23.94 -19.30 -2.48
N VAL A 371 24.50 -18.11 -2.74
CA VAL A 371 23.72 -16.85 -2.78
C VAL A 371 22.63 -16.88 -3.87
N ALA A 372 22.83 -17.64 -4.95
CA ALA A 372 21.82 -17.85 -6.00
C ALA A 372 20.73 -18.88 -5.64
N GLN A 373 20.93 -19.71 -4.61
CA GLN A 373 19.96 -20.69 -4.11
C GLN A 373 19.10 -20.15 -2.95
N LEU A 374 19.49 -19.03 -2.33
CA LEU A 374 18.72 -18.41 -1.26
C LEU A 374 17.40 -17.79 -1.79
N PRO A 375 16.26 -17.99 -1.13
CA PRO A 375 15.01 -17.37 -1.53
C PRO A 375 15.04 -15.85 -1.34
N LYS A 376 14.46 -15.10 -2.27
CA LYS A 376 14.28 -13.64 -2.13
C LYS A 376 13.32 -13.31 -1.00
N LEU A 377 13.65 -12.28 -0.21
CA LEU A 377 12.68 -11.70 0.72
C LEU A 377 11.69 -10.82 -0.06
N GLU A 378 10.55 -11.41 -0.42
CA GLU A 378 9.45 -10.73 -1.10
C GLU A 378 8.27 -10.45 -0.16
N GLU A 379 8.23 -11.09 1.01
CA GLU A 379 7.26 -10.84 2.08
C GLU A 379 7.66 -9.65 2.95
N PHE A 380 6.71 -9.09 3.71
CA PHE A 380 7.04 -8.17 4.81
C PHE A 380 7.55 -8.95 6.01
N ILE A 381 8.63 -8.46 6.64
CA ILE A 381 9.02 -8.89 7.98
C ILE A 381 7.95 -8.40 8.97
N PRO A 382 7.34 -9.24 9.81
CA PRO A 382 6.36 -8.81 10.80
C PRO A 382 6.96 -7.83 11.83
N GLU A 383 6.18 -6.87 12.30
CA GLU A 383 6.63 -5.83 13.24
C GLU A 383 7.31 -6.42 14.49
N GLN A 384 6.80 -7.52 15.05
CA GLN A 384 7.39 -8.15 16.25
C GLN A 384 8.75 -8.82 15.99
N TYR A 385 9.10 -9.14 14.74
CA TYR A 385 10.34 -9.83 14.35
C TYR A 385 11.31 -8.97 13.53
N PHE A 386 10.98 -7.70 13.26
CA PHE A 386 11.83 -6.78 12.52
C PHE A 386 13.19 -6.55 13.23
N PRO A 387 14.33 -6.50 12.52
CA PRO A 387 15.62 -6.24 13.14
C PRO A 387 15.69 -4.84 13.77
N ASP A 388 16.26 -4.74 14.96
CA ASP A 388 16.65 -3.45 15.56
C ASP A 388 18.11 -3.11 15.22
N GLU A 389 18.92 -4.15 15.09
CA GLU A 389 20.33 -4.07 14.73
C GLU A 389 20.66 -5.10 13.65
N LEU A 390 21.70 -4.82 12.87
CA LEU A 390 22.30 -5.74 11.92
C LEU A 390 23.79 -5.89 12.23
N ARG A 391 24.26 -7.13 12.42
CA ARG A 391 25.70 -7.42 12.36
C ARG A 391 26.09 -7.64 10.90
N VAL A 392 26.86 -6.70 10.36
CA VAL A 392 27.18 -6.61 8.94
C VAL A 392 28.59 -7.15 8.68
N PHE A 393 28.65 -8.35 8.10
CA PHE A 393 29.86 -9.07 7.75
C PHE A 393 30.39 -8.56 6.39
N ARG A 394 31.71 -8.37 6.28
CA ARG A 394 32.38 -7.96 5.02
C ARG A 394 33.67 -8.77 4.80
N LYS A 395 33.99 -9.05 3.54
CA LYS A 395 35.12 -9.91 3.16
C LYS A 395 36.45 -9.40 3.74
N GLY A 396 37.10 -10.25 4.55
CA GLY A 396 38.36 -9.92 5.24
C GLY A 396 38.25 -8.83 6.31
N LYS A 397 37.07 -8.62 6.92
CA LYS A 397 36.84 -7.61 7.97
C LYS A 397 35.86 -8.11 9.03
N ASP A 398 36.05 -7.63 10.25
CA ASP A 398 35.14 -7.91 11.37
C ASP A 398 33.72 -7.43 11.10
N ALA A 399 32.76 -8.12 11.73
CA ALA A 399 31.35 -7.75 11.69
C ALA A 399 31.14 -6.43 12.44
N VAL A 400 30.53 -5.45 11.78
CA VAL A 400 30.20 -4.15 12.38
C VAL A 400 28.71 -4.08 12.64
N THR A 401 28.32 -3.59 13.81
CA THR A 401 26.91 -3.37 14.17
C THR A 401 26.38 -2.12 13.46
N PHE A 402 25.17 -2.21 12.93
CA PHE A 402 24.39 -1.11 12.39
C PHE A 402 23.05 -1.07 13.12
N LYS A 403 22.56 0.12 13.50
CA LYS A 403 21.29 0.30 14.21
C LYS A 403 20.21 0.82 13.25
N ARG A 404 18.98 0.30 13.38
CA ARG A 404 17.80 0.76 12.62
C ARG A 404 17.43 2.19 13.00
N ILE A 405 17.20 3.03 12.00
CA ILE A 405 16.66 4.38 12.15
C ILE A 405 15.23 4.47 11.59
N LEU A 406 14.96 3.76 10.48
CA LEU A 406 13.65 3.65 9.83
C LEU A 406 13.37 2.21 9.38
N PRO A 407 12.11 1.76 9.26
CA PRO A 407 10.92 2.43 9.80
C PRO A 407 10.99 2.45 11.35
N GLN A 408 10.08 3.19 11.99
CA GLN A 408 9.90 3.16 13.44
C GLN A 408 8.57 2.46 13.79
N PHE A 409 8.57 1.74 14.91
CA PHE A 409 7.49 0.86 15.35
C PHE A 409 6.97 1.27 16.72
N LYS A 410 5.75 0.86 17.09
CA LYS A 410 5.14 1.26 18.38
C LYS A 410 5.96 0.76 19.57
N ARG A 411 6.54 -0.44 19.42
CA ARG A 411 7.46 -1.10 20.38
C ARG A 411 8.79 -0.35 20.59
N ASP A 412 9.15 0.59 19.71
CA ASP A 412 10.43 1.30 19.81
C ASP A 412 10.34 2.49 20.80
N ALA A 413 9.12 2.89 21.17
CA ALA A 413 8.85 3.98 22.11
C ALA A 413 8.80 3.52 23.58
N THR A 414 8.75 2.21 23.85
CA THR A 414 8.76 1.63 25.20
C THR A 414 10.20 1.39 25.66
N PRO A 415 10.68 2.02 26.75
CA PRO A 415 12.05 1.83 27.25
C PRO A 415 12.36 0.39 27.68
N ASP A 416 11.35 -0.36 28.11
CA ASP A 416 11.41 -1.79 28.48
C ASP A 416 11.57 -2.72 27.26
N ALA A 417 12.22 -2.23 26.21
CA ALA A 417 12.51 -2.97 25.00
C ALA A 417 13.42 -4.17 25.33
N LEU A 418 12.83 -5.37 25.22
CA LEU A 418 13.52 -6.66 25.18
C LEU A 418 14.80 -6.57 24.33
N SER A 419 15.80 -7.39 24.70
CA SER A 419 17.12 -7.45 24.06
C SER A 419 17.05 -7.33 22.53
N PRO A 420 17.92 -6.50 21.92
CA PRO A 420 17.73 -6.05 20.54
C PRO A 420 17.65 -7.22 19.57
N ARG A 421 16.70 -7.17 18.64
CA ARG A 421 16.54 -8.20 17.61
C ARG A 421 17.64 -8.03 16.57
N VAL A 422 18.76 -8.70 16.81
CA VAL A 422 19.95 -8.67 15.94
C VAL A 422 19.73 -9.58 14.72
N GLY A 423 19.62 -8.98 13.54
CA GLY A 423 19.77 -9.66 12.26
C GLY A 423 21.25 -9.78 11.85
N GLN A 424 21.55 -10.60 10.85
CA GLN A 424 22.90 -10.77 10.31
C GLN A 424 22.89 -10.59 8.79
N LEU A 425 23.77 -9.73 8.27
CA LEU A 425 23.80 -9.34 6.85
C LEU A 425 25.20 -9.57 6.27
N TRP A 426 25.29 -10.32 5.17
CA TRP A 426 26.57 -10.60 4.51
C TRP A 426 26.72 -9.76 3.24
N MET A 427 27.62 -8.79 3.28
CA MET A 427 27.90 -7.90 2.15
C MET A 427 28.94 -8.55 1.23
N SER A 428 28.46 -9.40 0.32
CA SER A 428 29.26 -10.08 -0.70
C SER A 428 29.69 -9.15 -1.85
N ASP A 429 30.46 -9.70 -2.78
CA ASP A 429 30.83 -9.04 -4.04
C ASP A 429 29.70 -9.12 -5.10
N SER A 430 28.51 -9.66 -4.75
CA SER A 430 27.36 -9.89 -5.62
C SER A 430 26.60 -8.60 -5.98
N MET A 431 27.23 -7.71 -6.73
CA MET A 431 26.62 -6.46 -7.18
C MET A 431 25.48 -6.73 -8.18
N VAL A 432 24.30 -6.16 -7.91
CA VAL A 432 23.11 -6.24 -8.80
C VAL A 432 22.75 -4.89 -9.43
N GLY A 433 23.34 -3.79 -8.96
CA GLY A 433 23.15 -2.47 -9.57
C GLY A 433 24.23 -1.47 -9.16
N PHE A 434 24.55 -0.55 -10.06
CA PHE A 434 25.52 0.52 -9.83
C PHE A 434 25.00 1.84 -10.44
N GLY A 435 25.06 2.93 -9.67
CA GLY A 435 24.63 4.25 -10.09
C GLY A 435 25.58 5.34 -9.59
N SER A 436 25.38 6.57 -10.08
CA SER A 436 26.28 7.70 -9.81
C SER A 436 26.52 7.95 -8.32
N HIS A 437 25.50 7.75 -7.47
CA HIS A 437 25.55 7.99 -6.03
C HIS A 437 25.61 6.70 -5.18
N SER A 438 25.27 5.53 -5.72
CA SER A 438 25.04 4.31 -4.90
C SER A 438 25.42 3.02 -5.60
N LYS A 439 25.63 1.95 -4.82
CA LYS A 439 25.70 0.56 -5.31
C LYS A 439 24.65 -0.30 -4.60
N VAL A 440 24.13 -1.31 -5.31
CA VAL A 440 23.16 -2.29 -4.80
C VAL A 440 23.80 -3.67 -4.89
N ILE A 441 23.73 -4.43 -3.79
CA ILE A 441 24.29 -5.78 -3.65
C ILE A 441 23.16 -6.73 -3.26
N ARG A 442 23.13 -7.93 -3.86
CA ARG A 442 22.32 -9.05 -3.35
C ARG A 442 23.01 -9.58 -2.10
N ALA A 443 22.46 -9.28 -0.93
CA ALA A 443 23.03 -9.66 0.36
C ALA A 443 22.19 -10.78 1.00
N PRO A 444 22.79 -11.91 1.42
CA PRO A 444 22.18 -12.82 2.37
C PRO A 444 21.84 -12.12 3.68
N LEU A 445 20.65 -12.39 4.21
CA LEU A 445 20.13 -11.90 5.47
C LEU A 445 19.60 -13.07 6.31
N ALA A 446 20.14 -13.25 7.52
CA ALA A 446 19.51 -14.05 8.56
C ALA A 446 18.67 -13.12 9.44
N LEU A 447 17.42 -13.52 9.69
CA LEU A 447 16.47 -12.75 10.48
C LEU A 447 16.62 -13.05 11.98
N PRO A 448 16.15 -12.17 12.87
CA PRO A 448 16.26 -12.37 14.31
C PRO A 448 15.41 -13.56 14.77
N PRO A 449 15.91 -14.43 15.66
CA PRO A 449 15.10 -15.50 16.25
C PRO A 449 13.81 -14.95 16.90
N PRO A 450 12.66 -15.64 16.76
CA PRO A 450 12.47 -16.98 16.20
C PRO A 450 12.24 -17.04 14.67
N LEU A 451 12.35 -15.92 13.95
CA LEU A 451 12.02 -15.86 12.53
C LEU A 451 13.17 -16.39 11.67
N THR A 452 12.86 -17.34 10.78
CA THR A 452 13.85 -17.99 9.89
C THR A 452 13.31 -18.11 8.46
N ALA A 453 14.19 -18.39 7.50
CA ALA A 453 13.77 -18.70 6.12
C ALA A 453 13.57 -20.21 5.89
N TYR A 454 12.80 -20.57 4.87
CA TYR A 454 12.84 -21.92 4.29
C TYR A 454 14.17 -22.21 3.59
N GLY A 455 14.50 -23.48 3.46
CA GLY A 455 15.73 -23.96 2.80
C GLY A 455 16.93 -24.09 3.76
N PRO A 456 17.98 -24.81 3.33
CA PRO A 456 19.01 -25.39 4.21
C PRO A 456 19.96 -24.38 4.89
N HIS A 457 19.87 -23.10 4.53
CA HIS A 457 20.69 -22.04 5.12
C HIS A 457 19.92 -21.09 6.05
N HIS A 458 18.59 -21.24 6.13
CA HIS A 458 17.66 -20.41 6.91
C HIS A 458 17.79 -18.88 6.71
N LYS A 459 18.33 -18.47 5.56
CA LYS A 459 18.62 -17.09 5.14
C LYS A 459 17.82 -16.73 3.89
N VAL A 460 17.48 -15.46 3.73
CA VAL A 460 16.87 -14.87 2.51
C VAL A 460 17.86 -13.96 1.79
N THR A 461 17.58 -13.56 0.54
CA THR A 461 18.27 -12.42 -0.10
C THR A 461 17.49 -11.12 0.02
N VAL A 462 18.22 -10.02 0.17
CA VAL A 462 17.69 -8.64 0.08
C VAL A 462 18.57 -7.79 -0.84
N ALA A 463 17.99 -6.75 -1.42
CA ALA A 463 18.76 -5.71 -2.10
C ALA A 463 19.31 -4.72 -1.05
N ALA A 464 20.62 -4.77 -0.81
CA ALA A 464 21.33 -3.86 0.09
C ALA A 464 21.92 -2.68 -0.71
N LYS A 465 21.25 -1.53 -0.68
CA LYS A 465 21.71 -0.28 -1.30
C LYS A 465 22.60 0.50 -0.33
N THR A 466 23.76 0.95 -0.82
CA THR A 466 24.74 1.74 -0.05
C THR A 466 25.22 2.93 -0.86
N ALA A 467 25.46 4.06 -0.19
CA ALA A 467 25.97 5.28 -0.79
C ALA A 467 27.47 5.16 -1.08
N ARG A 468 27.92 5.90 -2.10
CA ARG A 468 29.35 6.15 -2.35
C ARG A 468 29.89 7.15 -1.31
N GLY A 469 31.21 7.30 -1.23
CA GLY A 469 31.90 8.16 -0.25
C GLY A 469 31.77 9.67 -0.50
N LEU A 470 30.58 10.17 -0.84
CA LEU A 470 30.24 11.59 -1.04
C LEU A 470 29.10 12.00 -0.12
N ALA A 471 29.12 13.24 0.37
CA ALA A 471 28.05 13.84 1.17
C ALA A 471 26.69 13.78 0.46
N SER A 472 26.65 14.26 -0.79
CA SER A 472 25.47 14.24 -1.66
C SER A 472 24.90 12.82 -1.85
N ALA A 473 25.75 11.80 -1.92
CA ALA A 473 25.33 10.41 -2.02
C ALA A 473 24.68 9.86 -0.75
N ARG A 474 25.17 10.23 0.44
CA ARG A 474 24.54 9.85 1.72
C ARG A 474 23.19 10.55 1.90
N ASN A 475 23.12 11.84 1.58
CA ASN A 475 21.87 12.61 1.62
C ASN A 475 20.79 11.99 0.71
N HIS A 476 21.11 11.61 -0.52
CA HIS A 476 20.17 10.93 -1.41
C HIS A 476 19.68 9.59 -0.84
N LEU A 477 20.58 8.75 -0.27
CA LEU A 477 20.20 7.46 0.32
C LEU A 477 19.28 7.64 1.56
N ARG A 478 19.53 8.68 2.36
CA ARG A 478 18.68 9.04 3.50
C ARG A 478 17.31 9.58 3.06
N ASN A 479 17.26 10.42 2.03
CA ASN A 479 16.00 10.88 1.44
C ASN A 479 15.17 9.70 0.92
N GLU A 480 15.81 8.80 0.17
CA GLU A 480 15.20 7.56 -0.32
C GLU A 480 14.61 6.73 0.82
N ALA A 481 15.34 6.59 1.94
CA ALA A 481 14.85 5.90 3.13
C ALA A 481 13.65 6.59 3.80
N HIS A 482 13.62 7.92 3.88
CA HIS A 482 12.47 8.67 4.40
C HIS A 482 11.24 8.51 3.49
N ILE A 483 11.42 8.57 2.16
CA ILE A 483 10.34 8.32 1.19
C ILE A 483 9.82 6.87 1.31
N PHE A 484 10.71 5.87 1.43
CA PHE A 484 10.32 4.49 1.66
C PHE A 484 9.57 4.26 3.00
N ALA A 485 9.93 5.00 4.05
CA ALA A 485 9.24 4.95 5.34
C ALA A 485 7.87 5.66 5.30
N GLY A 486 7.71 6.68 4.44
CA GLY A 486 6.47 7.45 4.28
C GLY A 486 5.43 6.84 3.33
N PHE A 487 5.80 5.84 2.51
CA PHE A 487 4.86 5.26 1.55
C PHE A 487 3.63 4.62 2.22
N PRO A 488 2.41 4.93 1.74
CA PRO A 488 1.22 4.14 2.03
C PRO A 488 1.44 2.66 1.73
N ARG A 489 1.04 1.80 2.67
CA ARG A 489 1.37 0.36 2.65
C ARG A 489 0.94 -0.35 1.38
N HIS A 490 -0.17 0.07 0.76
CA HIS A 490 -0.67 -0.51 -0.49
C HIS A 490 0.21 -0.26 -1.71
N LEU A 491 1.11 0.75 -1.71
CA LEU A 491 2.13 0.89 -2.76
C LEU A 491 3.17 -0.24 -2.72
N GLN A 492 3.33 -0.91 -1.58
CA GLN A 492 4.29 -1.99 -1.35
C GLN A 492 3.61 -3.38 -1.32
N GLU A 493 2.30 -3.47 -1.56
CA GLU A 493 1.52 -4.70 -1.47
C GLU A 493 0.94 -5.13 -2.82
N GLU A 494 0.96 -6.44 -3.09
CA GLU A 494 0.27 -7.03 -4.24
C GLU A 494 -1.22 -7.20 -3.87
N TRP A 495 -2.15 -6.89 -4.79
CA TRP A 495 -3.60 -7.07 -4.60
C TRP A 495 -4.22 -7.87 -5.76
N CYS A 496 -5.44 -8.36 -5.59
CA CYS A 496 -6.16 -9.08 -6.64
C CYS A 496 -6.86 -8.13 -7.64
N GLY A 497 -7.22 -8.70 -8.79
CA GLY A 497 -7.93 -8.00 -9.85
C GLY A 497 -7.16 -6.89 -10.55
N TYR A 498 -7.91 -5.94 -11.10
CA TYR A 498 -7.43 -4.89 -11.98
C TYR A 498 -7.94 -3.52 -11.54
N ASN A 499 -7.19 -2.47 -11.86
CA ASN A 499 -7.57 -1.08 -11.72
C ASN A 499 -7.67 -0.40 -13.10
N HIS A 500 -8.68 0.46 -13.30
CA HIS A 500 -8.69 1.42 -14.40
C HIS A 500 -8.03 2.73 -13.95
N VAL A 501 -6.94 3.14 -14.62
CA VAL A 501 -6.07 4.25 -14.18
C VAL A 501 -5.99 5.35 -15.25
N PRO A 502 -6.85 6.38 -15.21
CA PRO A 502 -6.86 7.45 -16.22
C PRO A 502 -5.49 8.15 -16.35
N PRO A 503 -5.00 8.44 -17.58
CA PRO A 503 -5.72 8.36 -18.86
C PRO A 503 -5.69 6.98 -19.56
N ILE A 504 -5.13 5.93 -18.95
CA ILE A 504 -5.01 4.60 -19.59
C ILE A 504 -6.41 4.02 -19.86
N LYS A 505 -6.77 3.86 -21.13
CA LYS A 505 -8.05 3.30 -21.64
C LYS A 505 -8.36 1.85 -21.19
N HIS A 506 -7.45 1.17 -20.50
CA HIS A 506 -7.46 -0.28 -20.29
C HIS A 506 -7.11 -0.64 -18.82
N PRO A 507 -7.75 -1.66 -18.21
CA PRO A 507 -7.44 -2.09 -16.85
C PRO A 507 -6.05 -2.74 -16.75
N VAL A 508 -5.34 -2.41 -15.67
CA VAL A 508 -4.01 -2.94 -15.34
C VAL A 508 -4.06 -3.69 -14.00
N PRO A 509 -3.23 -4.73 -13.78
CA PRO A 509 -3.19 -5.47 -12.51
C PRO A 509 -2.93 -4.56 -11.31
N VAL A 510 -3.55 -4.86 -10.16
CA VAL A 510 -3.27 -4.16 -8.89
C VAL A 510 -2.01 -4.70 -8.22
N GLY A 511 -0.89 -4.67 -8.94
CA GLY A 511 0.43 -5.01 -8.40
C GLY A 511 1.05 -3.88 -7.57
N ALA A 512 1.97 -4.20 -6.66
CA ALA A 512 2.72 -3.22 -5.89
C ALA A 512 3.52 -2.27 -6.82
N VAL A 513 3.59 -1.00 -6.43
CA VAL A 513 4.22 0.08 -7.20
C VAL A 513 5.71 0.22 -6.90
N VAL A 514 6.12 -0.05 -5.66
CA VAL A 514 7.48 0.19 -5.13
C VAL A 514 7.98 -1.01 -4.32
N PRO A 515 9.30 -1.22 -4.19
CA PRO A 515 9.88 -2.29 -3.38
C PRO A 515 9.37 -2.27 -1.93
N LYS A 516 9.20 -3.44 -1.31
CA LYS A 516 9.04 -3.50 0.14
C LYS A 516 10.29 -2.99 0.84
N PHE A 517 10.08 -2.18 1.87
CA PHE A 517 11.13 -1.56 2.69
C PHE A 517 11.47 -2.45 3.90
N PHE A 518 12.73 -2.87 4.01
CA PHE A 518 13.25 -3.70 5.11
C PHE A 518 14.16 -2.92 6.08
N GLY A 519 14.16 -1.59 5.95
CA GLY A 519 14.75 -0.65 6.90
C GLY A 519 15.99 0.07 6.39
N TYR A 520 16.28 1.19 7.04
CA TYR A 520 17.49 2.00 6.87
C TYR A 520 18.28 1.97 8.17
N TYR A 521 19.52 1.52 8.06
CA TYR A 521 20.40 1.21 9.18
C TYR A 521 21.71 2.00 9.03
N VAL A 522 22.17 2.60 10.13
CA VAL A 522 23.40 3.41 10.16
C VAL A 522 24.47 2.71 11.00
N PRO A 523 25.76 2.88 10.69
CA PRO A 523 26.83 2.25 11.46
C PRO A 523 26.81 2.76 12.90
N VAL A 524 27.11 1.85 13.84
CA VAL A 524 27.36 2.17 15.24
C VAL A 524 28.84 2.49 15.44
N ASP A 525 29.16 3.46 16.29
CA ASP A 525 30.53 3.81 16.68
C ASP A 525 31.04 3.02 17.91
N SER A 526 32.19 3.42 18.46
CA SER A 526 32.78 2.80 19.66
C SER A 526 31.92 2.95 20.92
N ASP A 527 31.03 3.93 20.94
CA ASP A 527 30.34 4.40 22.13
C ASP A 527 28.87 3.92 22.13
N GLY A 528 28.56 2.98 21.23
CA GLY A 528 27.21 2.43 21.03
C GLY A 528 26.25 3.36 20.28
N GLN A 529 26.72 4.49 19.75
CA GLN A 529 25.85 5.50 19.15
C GLN A 529 25.69 5.33 17.64
N ALA A 530 24.49 5.67 17.15
CA ALA A 530 24.08 5.46 15.76
C ALA A 530 24.41 6.69 14.89
N VAL A 531 25.36 6.56 13.96
CA VAL A 531 26.01 7.72 13.31
C VAL A 531 25.28 8.20 12.04
N ASP A 532 24.05 8.71 12.19
CA ASP A 532 23.25 9.27 11.07
C ASP A 532 23.48 10.77 10.83
N ARG A 533 24.68 11.12 10.35
CA ARG A 533 25.08 12.52 10.09
C ARG A 533 24.44 13.07 8.82
N LEU A 534 23.84 14.26 8.91
CA LEU A 534 23.48 15.10 7.76
C LEU A 534 24.73 15.86 7.26
N TYR A 535 24.76 16.16 5.95
CA TYR A 535 25.85 16.91 5.32
C TYR A 535 25.31 18.08 4.50
N TYR A 536 25.50 19.31 4.96
CA TYR A 536 25.04 20.52 4.26
C TYR A 536 25.86 20.84 2.99
N ASN A 537 27.14 20.48 2.97
CA ASN A 537 28.02 20.69 1.82
C ASN A 537 27.94 19.51 0.85
N TYR A 538 27.38 19.76 -0.33
CA TYR A 538 27.37 18.79 -1.44
C TYR A 538 28.81 18.47 -1.89
N ASP A 539 28.99 17.24 -2.39
CA ASP A 539 30.21 16.71 -3.03
C ASP A 539 31.53 16.67 -2.22
N VAL A 540 31.51 17.02 -0.93
CA VAL A 540 32.61 16.68 0.00
C VAL A 540 32.74 15.15 0.11
N ARG A 541 33.98 14.63 0.09
CA ARG A 541 34.26 13.20 0.34
C ARG A 541 34.10 12.86 1.82
N VAL A 542 33.37 11.79 2.13
CA VAL A 542 33.02 11.40 3.50
C VAL A 542 33.62 10.03 3.85
N SER A 543 34.37 9.99 4.94
CA SER A 543 35.02 8.79 5.51
C SER A 543 34.06 7.91 6.32
N GLY A 544 34.57 6.79 6.84
CA GLY A 544 33.76 5.81 7.58
C GLY A 544 32.80 5.01 6.68
N LEU A 545 31.86 4.30 7.30
CA LEU A 545 30.92 3.43 6.58
C LEU A 545 29.73 4.24 6.02
N SER A 546 29.20 3.78 4.89
CA SER A 546 27.88 4.21 4.43
C SER A 546 26.79 3.57 5.29
N PRO A 547 25.68 4.28 5.58
CA PRO A 547 24.40 3.65 5.89
C PRO A 547 23.98 2.59 4.84
N ILE A 548 23.08 1.70 5.24
CA ILE A 548 22.54 0.61 4.43
C ILE A 548 21.02 0.77 4.36
N LEU A 549 20.48 0.80 3.14
CA LEU A 549 19.05 0.72 2.86
C LEU A 549 18.73 -0.69 2.36
N LEU A 550 17.86 -1.43 3.06
CA LEU A 550 17.42 -2.77 2.67
C LEU A 550 16.03 -2.71 2.02
N MET A 551 15.87 -3.40 0.89
CA MET A 551 14.61 -3.48 0.14
C MET A 551 14.43 -4.81 -0.62
N GLU A 552 13.22 -5.05 -1.13
CA GLU A 552 12.85 -6.16 -2.02
C GLU A 552 13.78 -6.24 -3.26
N GLU A 553 14.21 -7.45 -3.61
CA GLU A 553 15.13 -7.67 -4.74
C GLU A 553 14.36 -7.78 -6.07
N CYS A 554 13.90 -6.64 -6.58
CA CYS A 554 12.84 -6.54 -7.59
C CYS A 554 13.19 -6.96 -9.04
N GLY A 555 14.33 -7.63 -9.26
CA GLY A 555 14.72 -8.13 -10.58
C GLY A 555 15.61 -7.17 -11.39
N THR A 556 15.33 -7.06 -12.69
CA THR A 556 16.16 -6.39 -13.69
C THR A 556 15.48 -5.16 -14.28
N PRO A 557 16.23 -4.14 -14.77
CA PRO A 557 15.67 -3.03 -15.55
C PRO A 557 14.71 -3.45 -16.66
N ILE A 558 13.74 -2.59 -16.98
CA ILE A 558 12.89 -2.75 -18.16
C ILE A 558 13.61 -2.36 -19.46
N GLU A 559 13.19 -2.99 -20.55
CA GLU A 559 13.63 -2.72 -21.93
C GLU A 559 12.36 -2.43 -22.75
N PRO A 560 11.89 -1.15 -22.83
CA PRO A 560 10.60 -0.80 -23.44
C PRO A 560 10.44 -1.27 -24.89
N GLU A 561 11.54 -1.39 -25.62
CA GLU A 561 11.63 -1.91 -26.99
C GLU A 561 11.12 -3.36 -27.06
N ASN A 562 11.43 -4.18 -26.05
CA ASN A 562 11.04 -5.58 -25.92
C ASN A 562 9.68 -5.77 -25.21
N PHE A 563 8.98 -4.68 -24.89
CA PHE A 563 7.76 -4.70 -24.07
C PHE A 563 6.49 -4.50 -24.92
N SER A 564 5.47 -5.32 -24.65
CA SER A 564 4.14 -5.15 -25.27
C SER A 564 3.48 -3.84 -24.85
N LEU A 565 2.44 -3.40 -25.58
CA LEU A 565 1.63 -2.24 -25.19
C LEU A 565 1.02 -2.40 -23.79
N ASP A 566 0.71 -3.64 -23.39
CA ASP A 566 0.24 -3.95 -22.05
C ASP A 566 1.34 -3.79 -20.99
N ASP A 567 2.56 -4.25 -21.26
CA ASP A 567 3.70 -4.03 -20.37
C ASP A 567 4.03 -2.54 -20.21
N ARG A 568 4.00 -1.76 -21.30
CA ARG A 568 4.19 -0.30 -21.30
C ARG A 568 3.08 0.41 -20.52
N SER A 569 1.82 0.03 -20.73
CA SER A 569 0.66 0.56 -19.99
C SER A 569 0.77 0.28 -18.49
N GLU A 570 1.18 -0.93 -18.12
CA GLU A 570 1.35 -1.33 -16.73
C GLU A 570 2.48 -0.53 -16.07
N CYS A 571 3.63 -0.36 -16.74
CA CYS A 571 4.72 0.50 -16.27
C CYS A 571 4.27 1.96 -16.09
N TYR A 572 3.50 2.53 -17.03
CA TYR A 572 2.98 3.89 -16.91
C TYR A 572 1.99 4.03 -15.74
N SER A 573 1.20 3.00 -15.47
CA SER A 573 0.26 2.98 -14.35
C SER A 573 0.94 3.05 -12.97
N LEU A 574 2.20 2.61 -12.85
CA LEU A 574 2.97 2.72 -11.60
C LEU A 574 3.20 4.20 -11.26
N ILE A 575 3.59 4.98 -12.26
CA ILE A 575 3.91 6.40 -12.15
C ILE A 575 2.63 7.22 -11.89
N LEU A 576 1.55 6.91 -12.62
CA LEU A 576 0.23 7.49 -12.35
C LEU A 576 -0.26 7.20 -10.93
N ARG A 577 0.08 6.02 -10.36
CA ARG A 577 -0.26 5.65 -8.98
C ARG A 577 0.60 6.34 -7.93
N LEU A 578 1.90 6.58 -8.18
CA LEU A 578 2.70 7.48 -7.34
C LEU A 578 2.11 8.90 -7.30
N HIS A 579 1.67 9.41 -8.46
CA HIS A 579 1.03 10.72 -8.56
C HIS A 579 -0.33 10.78 -7.85
N ILE A 580 -0.99 9.64 -7.63
CA ILE A 580 -2.25 9.54 -6.87
C ILE A 580 -1.99 9.55 -5.35
N GLU A 581 -0.85 9.05 -4.88
CA GLU A 581 -0.38 9.29 -3.50
C GLU A 581 0.38 10.62 -3.34
N ASP A 582 0.29 11.53 -4.33
CA ASP A 582 0.89 12.87 -4.33
C ASP A 582 2.43 12.89 -4.19
N ILE A 583 3.10 11.83 -4.65
CA ILE A 583 4.57 11.69 -4.64
C ILE A 583 5.15 11.90 -6.04
N LEU A 584 6.19 12.74 -6.15
CA LEU A 584 6.98 12.95 -7.38
C LEU A 584 8.25 12.10 -7.36
N HIS A 585 8.57 11.41 -8.47
CA HIS A 585 9.79 10.60 -8.50
C HIS A 585 11.05 11.45 -8.70
N ASN A 586 11.00 12.48 -9.55
CA ASN A 586 12.09 13.42 -9.87
C ASN A 586 13.37 12.78 -10.48
N SER A 587 13.44 11.45 -10.60
CA SER A 587 14.57 10.68 -11.14
C SER A 587 14.08 9.52 -12.03
N LEU A 588 12.98 9.73 -12.76
CA LEU A 588 12.35 8.67 -13.56
C LEU A 588 13.11 8.41 -14.87
N TYR A 589 13.51 7.15 -15.06
CA TYR A 589 14.18 6.61 -16.24
C TYR A 589 13.84 5.12 -16.40
N THR A 590 14.00 4.55 -17.59
CA THR A 590 13.80 3.11 -17.84
C THR A 590 14.55 2.21 -16.84
N ARG A 591 15.84 2.49 -16.61
CA ARG A 591 16.67 1.78 -15.61
C ARG A 591 16.17 1.84 -14.15
N ASN A 592 15.28 2.78 -13.84
CA ASN A 592 14.70 3.00 -12.52
C ASN A 592 13.28 2.39 -12.41
N ILE A 593 12.85 1.63 -13.43
CA ILE A 593 11.74 0.67 -13.34
C ILE A 593 12.34 -0.73 -13.49
N LEU A 594 12.11 -1.59 -12.50
CA LEU A 594 12.53 -2.99 -12.51
C LEU A 594 11.34 -3.91 -12.80
N TRP A 595 11.64 -5.10 -13.31
CA TRP A 595 10.69 -6.19 -13.49
C TRP A 595 11.28 -7.53 -13.08
N GLN A 596 10.42 -8.46 -12.66
CA GLN A 596 10.74 -9.87 -12.53
C GLN A 596 9.58 -10.78 -12.96
N PRO A 597 9.85 -12.06 -13.30
CA PRO A 597 8.80 -13.06 -13.54
C PRO A 597 7.85 -13.20 -12.34
N GLY A 598 6.59 -13.53 -12.61
CA GLY A 598 5.57 -13.70 -11.57
C GLY A 598 4.44 -14.67 -11.95
N PRO A 599 3.29 -14.64 -11.25
CA PRO A 599 3.01 -13.74 -10.13
C PRO A 599 3.80 -14.13 -8.89
N LEU A 600 4.10 -13.18 -8.00
CA LEU A 600 4.93 -13.47 -6.81
C LEU A 600 4.26 -14.45 -5.82
N THR A 601 2.95 -14.70 -5.94
CA THR A 601 2.21 -15.69 -5.13
C THR A 601 2.49 -17.15 -5.51
N LYS A 602 3.31 -17.41 -6.53
CA LYS A 602 3.77 -18.74 -6.95
C LYS A 602 5.27 -18.91 -6.63
N PRO A 603 5.76 -20.15 -6.39
CA PRO A 603 7.17 -20.40 -6.16
C PRO A 603 8.01 -20.03 -7.41
N PRO A 604 9.30 -19.70 -7.28
CA PRO A 604 10.12 -19.15 -8.36
C PRO A 604 10.09 -19.95 -9.67
N GLU A 605 10.01 -21.27 -9.58
CA GLU A 605 10.03 -22.24 -10.68
C GLU A 605 8.73 -22.22 -11.50
N GLN A 606 7.65 -21.67 -10.94
CA GLN A 606 6.32 -21.51 -11.58
C GLN A 606 6.07 -20.07 -12.07
N ARG A 607 7.06 -19.18 -11.97
CA ARG A 607 6.94 -17.78 -12.39
C ARG A 607 7.29 -17.61 -13.87
N SER A 608 6.63 -16.67 -14.54
CA SER A 608 6.74 -16.49 -15.99
C SER A 608 6.76 -15.02 -16.42
N ARG A 609 7.18 -14.77 -17.68
CA ARG A 609 7.11 -13.45 -18.33
C ARG A 609 5.67 -13.01 -18.65
N ARG A 610 4.71 -13.95 -18.67
CA ARG A 610 3.27 -13.71 -18.94
C ARG A 610 2.57 -12.94 -17.82
N THR A 611 3.09 -13.01 -16.61
CA THR A 611 2.55 -12.35 -15.41
C THR A 611 3.70 -11.69 -14.63
N PRO A 612 4.38 -10.69 -15.23
CA PRO A 612 5.50 -10.01 -14.61
C PRO A 612 5.03 -9.23 -13.37
N SER A 613 5.96 -8.92 -12.46
CA SER A 613 5.74 -7.94 -11.40
C SER A 613 6.74 -6.80 -11.57
N PHE A 614 6.25 -5.56 -11.57
CA PHE A 614 7.01 -4.33 -11.84
C PHE A 614 7.16 -3.46 -10.60
N ARG A 615 8.24 -2.67 -10.53
CA ARG A 615 8.56 -1.78 -9.39
C ARG A 615 9.30 -0.54 -9.85
N ILE A 616 8.94 0.64 -9.34
CA ILE A 616 9.76 1.87 -9.45
C ILE A 616 10.79 1.88 -8.33
N ILE A 617 12.03 2.31 -8.62
CA ILE A 617 13.15 2.39 -7.67
C ILE A 617 13.91 3.72 -7.79
N ASP A 618 14.83 3.98 -6.85
CA ASP A 618 15.77 5.12 -6.86
C ASP A 618 15.16 6.48 -6.43
N PHE A 619 14.34 6.45 -5.37
CA PHE A 619 13.64 7.61 -4.78
C PHE A 619 14.56 8.65 -4.10
N GLY A 620 15.87 8.64 -4.36
CA GLY A 620 16.86 9.51 -3.72
C GLY A 620 16.74 11.00 -4.05
N ARG A 621 15.84 11.37 -4.98
CA ARG A 621 15.48 12.76 -5.32
C ARG A 621 13.98 13.06 -5.19
N SER A 622 13.20 12.08 -4.73
CA SER A 622 11.74 12.15 -4.70
C SER A 622 11.24 13.06 -3.58
N GLU A 623 10.06 13.61 -3.79
CA GLU A 623 9.39 14.56 -2.89
C GLU A 623 7.96 14.13 -2.61
N ASN A 624 7.50 14.31 -1.37
CA ASN A 624 6.09 14.29 -1.01
C ASN A 624 5.48 15.67 -1.28
N ILE A 625 4.25 15.76 -1.82
CA ILE A 625 3.54 17.03 -2.01
C ILE A 625 2.60 17.28 -0.84
N GLU A 626 3.15 17.80 0.25
CA GLU A 626 2.36 18.20 1.42
C GLU A 626 1.82 19.63 1.24
N GLY A 627 0.49 19.80 1.41
CA GLY A 627 -0.20 21.10 1.42
C GLY A 627 -0.94 21.46 0.12
N GLU A 628 -2.21 21.87 0.25
CA GLU A 628 -3.13 22.12 -0.88
C GLU A 628 -2.65 23.24 -1.82
N ASP A 629 -2.11 24.33 -1.29
CA ASP A 629 -1.66 25.48 -2.10
C ASP A 629 -0.52 25.13 -3.06
N MET A 630 0.33 24.15 -2.70
CA MET A 630 1.47 23.74 -3.53
C MET A 630 1.05 22.95 -4.78
N LEU A 631 -0.15 22.34 -4.77
CA LEU A 631 -0.67 21.53 -5.88
C LEU A 631 -0.75 22.30 -7.21
N ARG A 632 -1.04 23.61 -7.17
CA ARG A 632 -1.16 24.42 -8.40
C ARG A 632 0.19 24.59 -9.12
N SER A 633 1.28 24.77 -8.37
CA SER A 633 2.63 24.91 -8.93
C SER A 633 3.16 23.55 -9.40
N LYS A 634 3.08 22.53 -8.54
CA LYS A 634 3.60 21.18 -8.86
C LYS A 634 2.76 20.39 -9.89
N ARG A 635 1.58 20.89 -10.29
CA ARG A 635 0.85 20.38 -11.48
C ARG A 635 1.73 20.39 -12.75
N PHE A 636 2.63 21.38 -12.91
CA PHE A 636 3.56 21.40 -14.03
C PHE A 636 4.63 20.29 -13.93
N SER A 637 5.11 19.99 -12.72
CA SER A 637 6.02 18.87 -12.46
C SER A 637 5.38 17.53 -12.80
N PHE A 638 4.13 17.30 -12.40
CA PHE A 638 3.38 16.09 -12.79
C PHE A 638 3.23 15.96 -14.32
N ILE A 639 2.91 17.05 -15.02
CA ILE A 639 2.81 17.05 -16.50
C ILE A 639 4.18 16.74 -17.13
N THR A 640 5.26 17.32 -16.61
CA THR A 640 6.64 17.11 -17.10
C THR A 640 7.10 15.67 -16.87
N GLU A 641 6.82 15.11 -15.70
CA GLU A 641 7.16 13.71 -15.38
C GLU A 641 6.31 12.72 -16.18
N ARG A 642 5.03 13.01 -16.45
CA ARG A 642 4.19 12.22 -17.36
C ARG A 642 4.70 12.25 -18.80
N GLY A 643 5.07 13.42 -19.32
CA GLY A 643 5.67 13.53 -20.65
C GLY A 643 7.00 12.75 -20.74
N SER A 644 7.87 12.89 -19.73
CA SER A 644 9.09 12.10 -19.63
C SER A 644 8.81 10.59 -19.60
N ALA A 645 7.81 10.16 -18.82
CA ALA A 645 7.37 8.77 -18.75
C ALA A 645 6.85 8.24 -20.09
N GLN A 646 5.97 8.97 -20.76
CA GLN A 646 5.39 8.57 -22.05
C GLN A 646 6.48 8.43 -23.11
N LYS A 647 7.48 9.32 -23.11
CA LYS A 647 8.65 9.23 -23.97
C LYS A 647 9.57 8.05 -23.62
N GLN A 648 9.91 7.88 -22.34
CA GLN A 648 10.78 6.78 -21.87
C GLN A 648 10.16 5.39 -22.07
N LEU A 649 8.83 5.27 -22.04
CA LEU A 649 8.10 4.02 -22.22
C LEU A 649 7.63 3.79 -23.67
N LEU A 650 7.98 4.66 -24.62
CA LEU A 650 7.55 4.60 -26.02
C LEU A 650 6.01 4.48 -26.14
N ILE A 651 5.32 5.41 -25.50
CA ILE A 651 3.85 5.54 -25.44
C ILE A 651 3.34 6.68 -26.35
N GLU A 652 4.20 7.63 -26.72
CA GLU A 652 3.86 8.77 -27.60
C GLU A 652 3.36 8.35 -29.01
N GLU A 653 3.63 7.11 -29.43
CA GLU A 653 3.23 6.54 -30.72
C GLU A 653 1.80 5.95 -30.73
N PHE A 654 1.10 5.93 -29.59
CA PHE A 654 -0.19 5.25 -29.43
C PHE A 654 -1.34 6.24 -29.16
N ASP A 655 -2.42 6.10 -29.93
CA ASP A 655 -3.58 7.02 -29.93
C ASP A 655 -4.52 6.75 -28.72
N TYR A 656 -4.08 7.24 -27.55
CA TYR A 656 -4.63 6.96 -26.21
C TYR A 656 -5.85 7.78 -25.79
#